data_AF-A0A8T4L7H3-F1
#
_entry.id   AF-A0A8T4L7H3-F1
#
_cell.length_a   1.000
_cell.length_b   1.000
_cell.length_c   1.000
_cell.angle_alpha   90.00
_cell.angle_beta   90.00
_cell.angle_gamma   90.00
#
_symmetry.space_group_name_H-M   'P 1'
#
loop_
_entity.id
_entity.type
_entity.pdbx_description
1 polymer ?
#
loop_
_entity_poly.entity_id
_entity_poly.type
_entity_poly.pdbx_seq_one_letter_code
_entity_poly.pdbx_strand_id
1 'polypeptide(L)'
;MGKKFFVSTAIDYPSAPPHAGHLYEKICADAMARWHRLKGEKVHFSTGLDCHGQKIAEKAEAAGKSPQEFVNAMEPLYRKLCSDYNISFDDFIKTTEERHKKVVREIFKRVNEKGDIYKGEYEGLYCVDCESFYTETEAEDGVNCPVHHSPLRLMKEESYFFKMSKYQPKLLELLEKKALLVPVERRKEMLNRLRRPLRDLSVSRSKLKWGIPFPIDSKHIFFVWMDALINYLSTVDYPNKKYNDFWPADAHVIGRDIVWHHTVIWWSILLSAGIELPRVVSHGFINTDAGDKMSKVAGNVIDPHYLSEKFGADSVRYFFLREIPFGFDGQFSEESLVQRHNNELANELGNLASRVSALIEKKCNGSLSKQKTDPTLFKALNLDKISDSYDSFQFNRALEEIFAFIGAGNKFVNDQKPWGLEGKEAEKVLYNLADCLRISAILLEPVVPSTCEKINSQFGFSKGFLKDCKPGLLEKVVVSNPRILFPKLEFKKQEKPEPKARKISVVVDLQVSDLGLKIVSGVVENVSIKKKHEGLEKLKERTAGETLPAISGSGKEAKTRQLIRKGYFDVYKKLNVKNVTNSVENLDELVMRSGQLPQINTAVDAYNVVSLKYGLVVGCHDIDRVQGDLRFAITSGKERFVPLGERQLKPVKAGEFAVLDASQIVCRLDEKQCDATKVKEATKHLVFYVQGNRETSDELLQKAANEIGELVTKFCGGKFRLL
;
A
#
# COMPACT_ATOMS: atom_id res chain seq x y z
N MET A 1 37.27 22.56 -1.88
CA MET A 1 36.18 22.11 -0.98
C MET A 1 35.90 20.64 -1.30
N GLY A 2 35.74 19.77 -0.29
CA GLY A 2 35.38 18.36 -0.52
C GLY A 2 33.99 18.24 -1.18
N LYS A 3 33.74 17.14 -1.90
CA LYS A 3 32.42 16.86 -2.49
C LYS A 3 31.37 16.77 -1.37
N LYS A 4 30.19 17.35 -1.62
CA LYS A 4 29.03 17.37 -0.71
C LYS A 4 27.92 16.48 -1.28
N PHE A 5 27.06 16.00 -0.41
CA PHE A 5 25.84 15.28 -0.79
C PHE A 5 24.70 15.62 0.18
N PHE A 6 23.58 16.11 -0.36
CA PHE A 6 22.36 16.35 0.41
C PHE A 6 21.25 15.43 -0.07
N VAL A 7 20.78 14.56 0.82
CA VAL A 7 19.61 13.71 0.63
C VAL A 7 18.54 14.00 1.67
N SER A 8 17.26 13.94 1.27
CA SER A 8 16.14 14.03 2.20
C SER A 8 15.08 12.97 1.90
N THR A 9 14.29 12.61 2.91
CA THR A 9 13.01 11.93 2.71
C THR A 9 11.86 12.93 2.57
N ALA A 10 10.65 12.48 2.24
CA ALA A 10 9.45 13.23 2.60
C ALA A 10 9.34 13.33 4.14
N ILE A 11 8.66 14.37 4.62
CA ILE A 11 8.30 14.47 6.04
C ILE A 11 7.00 13.69 6.27
N ASP A 12 6.96 12.83 7.28
CA ASP A 12 5.80 11.96 7.51
C ASP A 12 4.63 12.75 8.11
N TYR A 13 3.40 12.36 7.78
CA TYR A 13 2.20 12.94 8.38
C TYR A 13 1.80 12.16 9.65
N PRO A 14 2.03 12.69 10.87
CA PRO A 14 1.94 11.96 12.14
C PRO A 14 0.49 11.79 12.62
N SER A 15 -0.46 11.52 11.73
CA SER A 15 -1.86 11.24 12.06
C SER A 15 -2.10 9.83 12.61
N ALA A 16 -1.12 8.94 12.48
CA ALA A 16 -1.10 7.59 13.03
C ALA A 16 0.34 7.05 13.13
N PRO A 17 0.54 5.87 13.77
CA PRO A 17 1.85 5.23 13.84
C PRO A 17 2.46 4.94 12.45
N PRO A 18 3.80 4.89 12.35
CA PRO A 18 4.46 4.62 11.09
C PRO A 18 4.25 3.19 10.59
N HIS A 19 4.38 2.98 9.28
CA HIS A 19 4.27 1.68 8.63
C HIS A 19 5.46 1.38 7.71
N ALA A 20 5.55 0.16 7.17
CA ALA A 20 6.65 -0.28 6.31
C ALA A 20 6.91 0.64 5.09
N GLY A 21 5.89 1.31 4.55
CA GLY A 21 6.09 2.35 3.52
C GLY A 21 6.98 3.52 3.97
N HIS A 22 6.75 4.09 5.17
CA HIS A 22 7.60 5.15 5.72
C HIS A 22 9.01 4.65 6.01
N LEU A 23 9.14 3.38 6.42
CA LEU A 23 10.42 2.75 6.67
C LEU A 23 11.23 2.60 5.37
N TYR A 24 10.60 2.11 4.29
CA TYR A 24 11.27 1.86 3.02
C TYR A 24 11.93 3.13 2.46
N GLU A 25 11.22 4.26 2.45
CA GLU A 25 11.77 5.54 2.00
C GLU A 25 13.02 5.94 2.80
N LYS A 26 12.97 5.79 4.13
CA LYS A 26 14.09 6.09 5.03
C LYS A 26 15.27 5.15 4.82
N ILE A 27 15.04 3.86 4.61
CA ILE A 27 16.10 2.88 4.33
C ILE A 27 16.82 3.23 3.01
N CYS A 28 16.07 3.58 1.97
CA CYS A 28 16.66 3.99 0.69
C CYS A 28 17.49 5.25 0.82
N ALA A 29 16.96 6.30 1.47
CA ALA A 29 17.70 7.55 1.69
C ALA A 29 18.93 7.33 2.58
N ASP A 30 18.82 6.49 3.61
CA ASP A 30 19.93 6.14 4.50
C ASP A 30 21.04 5.38 3.77
N ALA A 31 20.70 4.44 2.88
CA ALA A 31 21.68 3.74 2.06
C ALA A 31 22.42 4.71 1.12
N MET A 32 21.73 5.68 0.52
CA MET A 32 22.37 6.75 -0.26
C MET A 32 23.31 7.59 0.62
N ALA A 33 22.84 8.06 1.78
CA ALA A 33 23.63 8.86 2.70
C ALA A 33 24.91 8.12 3.14
N ARG A 34 24.77 6.86 3.57
CA ARG A 34 25.89 6.01 4.00
C ARG A 34 26.87 5.72 2.88
N TRP A 35 26.40 5.44 1.66
CA TRP A 35 27.27 5.27 0.50
C TRP A 35 28.13 6.51 0.22
N HIS A 36 27.52 7.70 0.28
CA HIS A 36 28.27 8.95 0.10
C HIS A 36 29.23 9.24 1.27
N ARG A 37 28.87 8.90 2.51
CA ARG A 37 29.81 8.95 3.66
C ARG A 37 30.97 7.98 3.48
N LEU A 38 30.72 6.79 2.93
CA LEU A 38 31.74 5.78 2.61
C LEU A 38 32.75 6.29 1.57
N LYS A 39 32.29 7.13 0.62
CA LYS A 39 33.15 7.85 -0.34
C LYS A 39 33.99 8.97 0.29
N GLY A 40 33.75 9.31 1.56
CA GLY A 40 34.41 10.40 2.27
C GLY A 40 33.82 11.78 1.98
N GLU A 41 32.59 11.85 1.47
CA GLU A 41 31.89 13.10 1.18
C GLU A 41 31.28 13.73 2.43
N LYS A 42 31.06 15.05 2.41
CA LYS A 42 30.28 15.73 3.44
C LYS A 42 28.80 15.49 3.17
N VAL A 43 28.12 14.77 4.05
CA VAL A 43 26.72 14.39 3.86
C VAL A 43 25.83 15.18 4.80
N HIS A 44 24.68 15.62 4.28
CA HIS A 44 23.53 16.04 5.06
C HIS A 44 22.35 15.15 4.68
N PHE A 45 21.81 14.42 5.63
CA PHE A 45 20.60 13.59 5.48
C PHE A 45 19.49 14.13 6.38
N SER A 46 18.38 14.59 5.81
CA SER A 46 17.24 15.09 6.59
C SER A 46 15.96 14.27 6.43
N THR A 47 15.21 14.12 7.52
CA THR A 47 13.84 13.55 7.58
C THR A 47 13.00 14.44 8.51
N GLY A 48 11.71 14.17 8.69
CA GLY A 48 10.91 14.95 9.63
C GLY A 48 9.43 14.60 9.68
N LEU A 49 8.65 15.49 10.30
CA LEU A 49 7.19 15.38 10.43
C LEU A 49 6.49 16.63 9.94
N ASP A 50 5.43 16.44 9.15
CA ASP A 50 4.45 17.46 8.84
C ASP A 50 3.40 17.52 9.96
N CYS A 51 3.60 18.45 10.89
CA CYS A 51 2.80 18.56 12.09
C CYS A 51 1.52 19.41 11.94
N HIS A 52 1.21 19.98 10.77
CA HIS A 52 0.07 20.88 10.59
C HIS A 52 -1.08 20.25 9.79
N GLY A 53 -2.17 20.99 9.59
CA GLY A 53 -3.28 20.57 8.73
C GLY A 53 -4.50 20.04 9.49
N GLN A 54 -5.59 19.86 8.73
CA GLN A 54 -6.92 19.62 9.30
C GLN A 54 -7.05 18.25 9.96
N LYS A 55 -6.51 17.19 9.35
CA LYS A 55 -6.66 15.83 9.91
C LYS A 55 -5.92 15.68 11.24
N ILE A 56 -4.80 16.36 11.44
CA ILE A 56 -4.12 16.41 12.74
C ILE A 56 -5.02 17.05 13.79
N ALA A 57 -5.68 18.16 13.46
CA ALA A 57 -6.61 18.82 14.39
C ALA A 57 -7.79 17.91 14.74
N GLU A 58 -8.40 17.25 13.75
CA GLU A 58 -9.52 16.31 13.95
C GLU A 58 -9.10 15.09 14.79
N LYS A 59 -7.90 14.55 14.56
CA LYS A 59 -7.36 13.42 15.34
C LYS A 59 -7.01 13.81 16.77
N ALA A 60 -6.49 15.02 16.98
CA ALA A 60 -6.20 15.55 18.30
C ALA A 60 -7.48 15.74 19.11
N GLU A 61 -8.52 16.33 18.50
CA GLU A 61 -9.84 16.51 19.11
C GLU A 61 -10.47 15.15 19.47
N ALA A 62 -10.45 14.18 18.55
CA ALA A 62 -10.94 12.82 18.82
C ALA A 62 -10.17 12.10 19.93
N ALA A 63 -8.91 12.49 20.18
CA ALA A 63 -8.08 11.97 21.26
C ALA A 63 -8.17 12.80 22.56
N GLY A 64 -8.99 13.86 22.59
CA GLY A 64 -9.11 14.76 23.74
C GLY A 64 -7.83 15.56 24.05
N LYS A 65 -7.02 15.85 23.02
CA LYS A 65 -5.72 16.56 23.14
C LYS A 65 -5.72 17.82 22.28
N SER A 66 -4.88 18.80 22.62
CA SER A 66 -4.55 19.86 21.67
C SER A 66 -3.73 19.29 20.49
N PRO A 67 -3.76 19.92 19.30
CA PRO A 67 -2.97 19.47 18.16
C PRO A 67 -1.46 19.37 18.45
N GLN A 68 -0.91 20.32 19.23
CA GLN A 68 0.49 20.29 19.62
C GLN A 68 0.82 19.10 20.53
N GLU A 69 -0.02 18.82 21.53
CA GLU A 69 0.16 17.65 22.41
C GLU A 69 0.02 16.34 21.64
N PHE A 70 -0.90 16.28 20.66
CA PHE A 70 -1.07 15.12 19.81
C PHE A 70 0.19 14.84 18.99
N VAL A 71 0.73 15.82 18.24
CA VAL A 71 1.94 15.59 17.44
C VAL A 71 3.18 15.33 18.30
N ASN A 72 3.28 15.95 19.48
CA ASN A 72 4.35 15.66 20.45
C ASN A 72 4.29 14.21 20.95
N ALA A 73 3.09 13.64 21.10
CA ALA A 73 2.93 12.23 21.48
C ALA A 73 3.24 11.25 20.33
N MET A 74 3.13 11.71 19.08
CA MET A 74 3.39 10.89 17.89
C MET A 74 4.88 10.85 17.50
N GLU A 75 5.60 11.94 17.71
CA GLU A 75 7.03 12.05 17.37
C GLU A 75 7.90 10.89 17.87
N PRO A 76 7.80 10.43 19.15
CA PRO A 76 8.61 9.33 19.65
C PRO A 76 8.46 8.05 18.82
N LEU A 77 7.29 7.77 18.24
CA LEU A 77 7.06 6.58 17.41
C LEU A 77 7.88 6.64 16.11
N TYR A 78 7.96 7.81 15.48
CA TYR A 78 8.73 8.02 14.25
C TYR A 78 10.24 8.07 14.51
N ARG A 79 10.66 8.64 15.65
CA ARG A 79 12.07 8.55 16.08
C ARG A 79 12.47 7.14 16.44
N LYS A 80 11.59 6.39 17.13
CA LYS A 80 11.79 4.98 17.44
C LYS A 80 11.93 4.16 16.16
N LEU A 81 11.08 4.38 15.16
CA LEU A 81 11.25 3.76 13.83
C LEU A 81 12.66 3.97 13.29
N CYS A 82 13.16 5.21 13.31
CA CYS A 82 14.49 5.51 12.80
C CYS A 82 15.59 4.82 13.63
N SER A 83 15.43 4.79 14.96
CA SER A 83 16.38 4.14 15.88
C SER A 83 16.39 2.62 15.72
N ASP A 84 15.21 1.98 15.62
CA ASP A 84 15.05 0.54 15.47
C ASP A 84 15.76 0.03 14.21
N TYR A 85 15.89 0.87 13.18
CA TYR A 85 16.51 0.54 11.89
C TYR A 85 17.84 1.24 11.60
N ASN A 86 18.48 1.85 12.61
CA ASN A 86 19.75 2.55 12.48
C ASN A 86 19.78 3.59 11.34
N ILE A 87 18.69 4.34 11.16
CA ILE A 87 18.61 5.42 10.17
C ILE A 87 19.49 6.58 10.65
N SER A 88 20.51 6.91 9.85
CA SER A 88 21.57 7.85 10.18
C SER A 88 21.32 9.25 9.64
N PHE A 89 20.14 9.80 9.94
CA PHE A 89 19.82 11.19 9.59
C PHE A 89 20.65 12.18 10.44
N ASP A 90 21.00 13.32 9.84
CA ASP A 90 21.71 14.42 10.49
C ASP A 90 20.73 15.48 11.03
N ASP A 91 19.50 15.53 10.52
CA ASP A 91 18.44 16.43 11.01
C ASP A 91 17.04 15.78 10.93
N PHE A 92 16.24 16.04 11.96
CA PHE A 92 14.84 15.62 12.06
C PHE A 92 13.99 16.87 12.31
N ILE A 93 13.34 17.38 11.28
CA ILE A 93 12.57 18.63 11.33
C ILE A 93 11.10 18.38 11.70
N LYS A 94 10.52 19.23 12.54
CA LYS A 94 9.05 19.35 12.67
C LYS A 94 8.59 20.71 12.14
N THR A 95 7.49 20.73 11.40
CA THR A 95 6.94 22.00 10.87
C THR A 95 6.44 22.95 11.97
N THR A 96 6.20 22.45 13.19
CA THR A 96 5.87 23.27 14.37
C THR A 96 7.05 24.04 14.97
N GLU A 97 8.30 23.75 14.56
CA GLU A 97 9.49 24.43 15.07
C GLU A 97 9.62 25.88 14.60
N GLU A 98 10.11 26.77 15.47
CA GLU A 98 10.30 28.19 15.12
C GLU A 98 11.30 28.41 13.98
N ARG A 99 12.34 27.58 13.87
CA ARG A 99 13.28 27.65 12.73
C ARG A 99 12.56 27.41 11.40
N HIS A 100 11.61 26.49 11.37
CA HIS A 100 10.81 26.22 10.18
C HIS A 100 9.87 27.39 9.85
N LYS A 101 9.12 27.87 10.85
CA LYS A 101 8.20 29.01 10.67
C LYS A 101 8.89 30.27 10.14
N LYS A 102 10.13 30.53 10.58
CA LYS A 102 10.93 31.66 10.07
C LYS A 102 11.26 31.51 8.58
N VAL A 103 11.69 30.33 8.16
CA VAL A 103 12.01 30.07 6.74
C VAL A 103 10.74 30.13 5.88
N VAL A 104 9.61 29.57 6.34
CA VAL A 104 8.31 29.67 5.65
C VAL A 104 7.95 31.14 5.39
N ARG A 105 8.04 32.00 6.41
CA ARG A 105 7.74 33.43 6.27
C ARG A 105 8.69 34.14 5.30
N GLU A 106 9.97 33.81 5.33
CA GLU A 106 10.97 34.40 4.41
C GLU A 106 10.74 33.98 2.95
N ILE A 107 10.47 32.69 2.69
CA ILE A 107 10.15 32.21 1.34
C ILE A 107 8.85 32.83 0.85
N PHE A 108 7.81 32.86 1.69
CA PHE A 108 6.56 33.53 1.35
C PHE A 108 6.78 35.00 1.01
N LYS A 109 7.57 35.73 1.81
CA LYS A 109 7.89 37.13 1.55
C LYS A 109 8.46 37.32 0.15
N ARG A 110 9.43 36.49 -0.26
CA ARG A 110 10.02 36.55 -1.61
C ARG A 110 9.00 36.29 -2.72
N VAL A 111 8.18 35.25 -2.56
CA VAL A 111 7.12 34.89 -3.52
C VAL A 111 6.08 36.02 -3.63
N ASN A 112 5.73 36.64 -2.50
CA ASN A 112 4.80 37.76 -2.44
C ASN A 112 5.37 39.04 -3.07
N GLU A 113 6.63 39.39 -2.78
CA GLU A 113 7.34 40.53 -3.39
C GLU A 113 7.51 40.38 -4.91
N LYS A 114 7.53 39.13 -5.41
CA LYS A 114 7.51 38.84 -6.85
C LYS A 114 6.14 39.12 -7.51
N GLY A 115 5.10 39.40 -6.71
CA GLY A 115 3.73 39.63 -7.17
C GLY A 115 2.98 38.35 -7.55
N ASP A 116 3.42 37.21 -7.03
CA ASP A 116 2.86 35.89 -7.35
C ASP A 116 1.83 35.39 -6.35
N ILE A 117 1.50 36.18 -5.32
CA ILE A 117 0.39 35.92 -4.39
C ILE A 117 -0.77 36.88 -4.70
N TYR A 118 -1.98 36.36 -4.77
CA TYR A 118 -3.19 37.17 -4.92
C TYR A 118 -4.38 36.55 -4.18
N LYS A 119 -5.37 37.35 -3.82
CA LYS A 119 -6.60 36.89 -3.17
C LYS A 119 -7.65 36.52 -4.22
N GLY A 120 -8.39 35.43 -4.00
CA GLY A 120 -9.47 35.01 -4.87
C GLY A 120 -10.45 34.08 -4.18
N GLU A 121 -11.46 33.64 -4.91
CA GLU A 121 -12.36 32.57 -4.51
C GLU A 121 -12.14 31.37 -5.42
N TYR A 122 -12.14 30.18 -4.84
CA TYR A 122 -12.06 28.96 -5.63
C TYR A 122 -13.23 28.05 -5.32
N GLU A 123 -13.78 27.51 -6.39
CA GLU A 123 -14.84 26.51 -6.39
C GLU A 123 -14.35 25.33 -7.23
N GLY A 124 -14.29 24.13 -6.65
CA GLY A 124 -13.85 22.95 -7.39
C GLY A 124 -13.88 21.65 -6.59
N LEU A 125 -13.61 20.55 -7.29
CA LEU A 125 -13.57 19.21 -6.72
C LEU A 125 -12.30 19.05 -5.87
N TYR A 126 -12.46 18.65 -4.62
CA TYR A 126 -11.39 18.55 -3.62
C TYR A 126 -11.26 17.13 -3.09
N CYS A 127 -10.03 16.61 -3.10
CA CYS A 127 -9.71 15.36 -2.42
C CYS A 127 -9.18 15.68 -1.02
N VAL A 128 -9.87 15.18 0.00
CA VAL A 128 -9.43 15.30 1.40
C VAL A 128 -8.12 14.53 1.64
N ASP A 129 -7.88 13.45 0.91
CA ASP A 129 -6.69 12.62 1.09
C ASP A 129 -5.43 13.15 0.42
N CYS A 130 -5.55 13.68 -0.80
CA CYS A 130 -4.44 14.39 -1.45
C CYS A 130 -4.20 15.79 -0.90
N GLU A 131 -5.14 16.31 -0.11
CA GLU A 131 -5.21 17.74 0.23
C GLU A 131 -5.00 18.64 -1.00
N SER A 132 -5.69 18.29 -2.08
CA SER A 132 -5.48 18.88 -3.41
C SER A 132 -6.79 18.98 -4.17
N PHE A 133 -6.93 20.05 -4.96
CA PHE A 133 -8.03 20.22 -5.89
C PHE A 133 -7.75 19.52 -7.21
N TYR A 134 -8.82 19.07 -7.84
CA TYR A 134 -8.84 18.41 -9.15
C TYR A 134 -9.86 19.10 -10.04
N THR A 135 -9.57 19.20 -11.33
CA THR A 135 -10.59 19.49 -12.34
C THR A 135 -11.43 18.25 -12.64
N GLU A 136 -12.60 18.41 -13.25
CA GLU A 136 -13.38 17.27 -13.77
C GLU A 136 -12.54 16.39 -14.72
N THR A 137 -11.63 16.97 -15.50
CA THR A 137 -10.77 16.21 -16.42
C THR A 137 -9.57 15.53 -15.78
N GLU A 138 -9.20 15.94 -14.57
CA GLU A 138 -8.16 15.28 -13.75
C GLU A 138 -8.77 14.26 -12.79
N ALA A 139 -10.03 14.46 -12.41
CA ALA A 139 -10.81 13.51 -11.66
C ALA A 139 -11.03 12.24 -12.50
N GLU A 140 -10.79 11.09 -11.90
CA GLU A 140 -11.19 9.81 -12.46
C GLU A 140 -12.72 9.79 -12.58
N ASP A 141 -13.22 9.42 -13.76
CA ASP A 141 -14.64 9.47 -14.13
C ASP A 141 -15.33 10.82 -13.87
N GLY A 142 -14.58 11.92 -13.78
CA GLY A 142 -15.11 13.26 -13.53
C GLY A 142 -15.39 13.59 -12.07
N VAL A 143 -15.37 12.62 -11.15
CA VAL A 143 -15.82 12.81 -9.76
C VAL A 143 -14.94 12.16 -8.71
N ASN A 144 -14.01 11.27 -9.08
CA ASN A 144 -13.15 10.55 -8.16
C ASN A 144 -11.70 11.05 -8.20
N CYS A 145 -10.98 10.91 -7.10
CA CYS A 145 -9.57 11.24 -7.03
C CYS A 145 -8.75 10.23 -7.85
N PRO A 146 -7.89 10.66 -8.80
CA PRO A 146 -7.10 9.74 -9.62
C PRO A 146 -6.00 8.98 -8.84
N VAL A 147 -5.71 9.39 -7.60
CA VAL A 147 -4.70 8.77 -6.73
C VAL A 147 -5.33 7.81 -5.72
N HIS A 148 -6.48 8.19 -5.16
CA HIS A 148 -7.14 7.45 -4.07
C HIS A 148 -8.40 6.71 -4.51
N HIS A 149 -8.85 6.94 -5.74
CA HIS A 149 -10.07 6.37 -6.33
C HIS A 149 -11.33 6.65 -5.49
N SER A 150 -11.31 7.72 -4.68
CA SER A 150 -12.37 8.11 -3.75
C SER A 150 -13.13 9.35 -4.24
N PRO A 151 -14.43 9.52 -3.91
CA PRO A 151 -15.21 10.67 -4.36
C PRO A 151 -14.64 12.02 -3.89
N LEU A 152 -14.57 12.96 -4.82
CA LEU A 152 -14.16 14.34 -4.57
C LEU A 152 -15.34 15.17 -4.05
N ARG A 153 -15.05 16.15 -3.20
CA ARG A 153 -16.06 17.07 -2.64
C ARG A 153 -16.04 18.39 -3.37
N LEU A 154 -17.19 18.91 -3.78
CA LEU A 154 -17.27 20.29 -4.27
C LEU A 154 -17.06 21.24 -3.08
N MET A 155 -16.03 22.08 -3.16
CA MET A 155 -15.67 23.00 -2.09
C MET A 155 -15.51 24.40 -2.67
N LYS A 156 -16.14 25.38 -2.00
CA LYS A 156 -16.01 26.81 -2.29
C LYS A 156 -15.47 27.55 -1.07
N GLU A 157 -14.33 28.20 -1.22
CA GLU A 157 -13.71 29.00 -0.15
C GLU A 157 -12.92 30.18 -0.72
N GLU A 158 -12.96 31.31 -0.01
CA GLU A 158 -12.01 32.41 -0.20
C GLU A 158 -10.61 31.95 0.20
N SER A 159 -9.60 32.27 -0.61
CA SER A 159 -8.22 31.87 -0.35
C SER A 159 -7.22 32.81 -1.03
N TYR A 160 -5.99 32.80 -0.55
CA TYR A 160 -4.84 33.30 -1.29
C TYR A 160 -4.28 32.23 -2.21
N PHE A 161 -3.96 32.64 -3.43
CA PHE A 161 -3.44 31.81 -4.50
C PHE A 161 -2.01 32.22 -4.85
N PHE A 162 -1.19 31.21 -5.09
CA PHE A 162 0.10 31.33 -5.75
C PHE A 162 -0.09 31.14 -7.26
N LYS A 163 0.46 32.06 -8.06
CA LYS A 163 0.46 32.07 -9.54
C LYS A 163 1.30 30.95 -10.13
N MET A 164 0.99 29.70 -9.80
CA MET A 164 1.70 28.51 -10.22
C MET A 164 1.64 28.32 -11.74
N SER A 165 0.50 28.67 -12.37
CA SER A 165 0.29 28.58 -13.82
C SER A 165 1.36 29.32 -14.64
N LYS A 166 1.84 30.46 -14.14
CA LYS A 166 2.93 31.27 -14.70
C LYS A 166 4.21 30.47 -14.97
N TYR A 167 4.48 29.43 -14.17
CA TYR A 167 5.72 28.65 -14.22
C TYR A 167 5.63 27.43 -15.14
N GLN A 168 4.44 27.10 -15.66
CA GLN A 168 4.23 25.93 -16.51
C GLN A 168 5.19 25.82 -17.70
N PRO A 169 5.47 26.87 -18.50
CA PRO A 169 6.41 26.76 -19.63
C PRO A 169 7.82 26.37 -19.17
N LYS A 170 8.26 26.91 -18.04
CA LYS A 170 9.60 26.61 -17.51
C LYS A 170 9.69 25.18 -16.98
N LEU A 171 8.64 24.70 -16.32
CA LEU A 171 8.57 23.33 -15.81
C LEU A 171 8.56 22.30 -16.95
N LEU A 172 7.81 22.55 -18.02
CA LEU A 172 7.83 21.70 -19.23
C LEU A 172 9.24 21.61 -19.80
N GLU A 173 9.91 22.77 -19.99
CA GLU A 173 11.30 22.80 -20.44
C GLU A 173 12.23 21.97 -19.55
N LEU A 174 12.09 22.10 -18.23
CA LEU A 174 12.92 21.37 -17.25
C LEU A 174 12.70 19.86 -17.32
N LEU A 175 11.46 19.39 -17.40
CA LEU A 175 11.13 17.96 -17.50
C LEU A 175 11.56 17.35 -18.84
N GLU A 176 11.59 18.12 -19.92
CA GLU A 176 12.05 17.65 -21.23
C GLU A 176 13.58 17.59 -21.30
N LYS A 177 14.26 18.65 -20.86
CA LYS A 177 15.70 18.83 -21.11
C LYS A 177 16.60 18.35 -19.98
N LYS A 178 16.12 18.32 -18.72
CA LYS A 178 16.94 17.97 -17.56
C LYS A 178 16.52 16.63 -16.95
N ALA A 179 17.50 15.90 -16.42
CA ALA A 179 17.29 14.65 -15.69
C ALA A 179 17.10 14.90 -14.17
N LEU A 180 16.30 15.91 -13.81
CA LEU A 180 16.05 16.28 -12.41
C LEU A 180 14.96 15.42 -11.73
N LEU A 181 14.25 14.57 -12.48
CA LEU A 181 13.29 13.60 -11.94
C LEU A 181 13.68 12.20 -12.42
N VAL A 182 13.90 11.30 -11.46
CA VAL A 182 14.25 9.89 -11.69
C VAL A 182 13.27 8.99 -10.92
N PRO A 183 12.79 7.87 -11.49
CA PRO A 183 13.15 7.32 -12.80
C PRO A 183 12.44 8.02 -13.98
N VAL A 184 12.86 7.69 -15.20
CA VAL A 184 12.40 8.35 -16.44
C VAL A 184 10.90 8.19 -16.66
N GLU A 185 10.33 7.08 -16.19
CA GLU A 185 8.89 6.77 -16.24
C GLU A 185 8.09 7.85 -15.50
N ARG A 186 8.54 8.28 -14.32
CA ARG A 186 7.89 9.35 -13.54
C ARG A 186 7.99 10.69 -14.25
N ARG A 187 9.13 10.95 -14.91
CA ARG A 187 9.30 12.15 -15.72
C ARG A 187 8.32 12.19 -16.90
N LYS A 188 8.11 11.07 -17.59
CA LYS A 188 7.11 10.96 -18.67
C LYS A 188 5.69 11.16 -18.14
N GLU A 189 5.36 10.59 -16.99
CA GLU A 189 4.06 10.76 -16.32
C GLU A 189 3.79 12.23 -16.00
N MET A 190 4.74 12.92 -15.36
CA MET A 190 4.61 14.34 -15.04
C MET A 190 4.55 15.22 -16.29
N LEU A 191 5.35 14.93 -17.33
CA LEU A 191 5.31 15.67 -18.58
C LEU A 191 3.93 15.56 -19.24
N ASN A 192 3.35 14.35 -19.29
CA ASN A 192 2.02 14.13 -19.86
C ASN A 192 0.94 14.88 -19.07
N ARG A 193 1.03 14.89 -17.74
CA ARG A 193 0.09 15.63 -16.88
C ARG A 193 0.23 17.14 -17.06
N LEU A 194 1.45 17.66 -17.11
CA LEU A 194 1.77 19.09 -17.19
C LEU A 194 1.50 19.73 -18.57
N ARG A 195 1.25 18.93 -19.62
CA ARG A 195 0.80 19.45 -20.92
C ARG A 195 -0.58 20.10 -20.86
N ARG A 196 -1.38 19.76 -19.85
CA ARG A 196 -2.68 20.40 -19.60
C ARG A 196 -2.47 21.76 -18.91
N PRO A 197 -3.31 22.78 -19.14
CA PRO A 197 -3.19 24.08 -18.47
C PRO A 197 -3.12 23.93 -16.95
N LEU A 198 -2.06 24.46 -16.36
CA LEU A 198 -1.82 24.40 -14.92
C LEU A 198 -2.67 25.48 -14.24
N ARG A 199 -3.36 25.12 -13.14
CA ARG A 199 -4.10 26.09 -12.32
C ARG A 199 -3.20 26.71 -11.26
N ASP A 200 -3.59 27.88 -10.79
CA ASP A 200 -2.96 28.51 -9.64
C ASP A 200 -3.27 27.75 -8.35
N LEU A 201 -2.28 27.71 -7.45
CA LEU A 201 -2.31 26.89 -6.25
C LEU A 201 -2.88 27.70 -5.10
N SER A 202 -3.93 27.20 -4.46
CA SER A 202 -4.35 27.77 -3.17
C SER A 202 -3.29 27.51 -2.09
N VAL A 203 -2.83 28.56 -1.41
CA VAL A 203 -1.75 28.52 -0.41
C VAL A 203 -2.22 28.93 0.99
N SER A 204 -3.52 29.13 1.18
CA SER A 204 -4.09 29.41 2.50
C SER A 204 -5.51 28.86 2.68
N ARG A 205 -5.95 28.78 3.93
CA ARG A 205 -7.32 28.42 4.33
C ARG A 205 -7.79 29.35 5.43
N SER A 206 -9.04 29.80 5.34
CA SER A 206 -9.69 30.63 6.36
C SER A 206 -10.31 29.79 7.49
N LYS A 207 -10.74 28.55 7.17
CA LYS A 207 -11.37 27.63 8.13
C LYS A 207 -10.40 26.74 8.90
N LEU A 208 -9.13 26.67 8.47
CA LEU A 208 -8.11 25.87 9.13
C LEU A 208 -7.70 26.57 10.43
N LYS A 209 -7.66 25.82 11.54
CA LYS A 209 -7.30 26.34 12.87
C LYS A 209 -5.91 25.95 13.34
N TRP A 210 -5.28 24.96 12.70
CA TRP A 210 -3.98 24.41 13.10
C TRP A 210 -2.95 24.51 11.97
N GLY A 211 -2.01 25.44 12.12
CA GLY A 211 -0.91 25.67 11.18
C GLY A 211 -0.23 27.01 11.42
N ILE A 212 0.61 27.43 10.47
CA ILE A 212 1.34 28.70 10.54
C ILE A 212 0.42 29.86 10.09
N PRO A 213 0.24 30.92 10.90
CA PRO A 213 -0.56 32.08 10.50
C PRO A 213 -0.05 32.72 9.20
N PHE A 214 -0.98 33.11 8.33
CA PHE A 214 -0.66 33.70 7.05
C PHE A 214 -0.23 35.18 7.23
N PRO A 215 0.95 35.61 6.74
CA PRO A 215 1.56 36.87 7.17
C PRO A 215 0.79 38.14 6.79
N ILE A 216 0.01 38.11 5.71
CA ILE A 216 -0.72 39.27 5.19
C ILE A 216 -2.22 39.26 5.54
N ASP A 217 -2.71 38.18 6.15
CA ASP A 217 -4.11 38.06 6.57
C ASP A 217 -4.24 37.10 7.75
N SER A 218 -4.44 37.65 8.95
CA SER A 218 -4.48 36.87 10.19
C SER A 218 -5.67 35.92 10.30
N LYS A 219 -6.68 36.04 9.44
CA LYS A 219 -7.80 35.09 9.37
C LYS A 219 -7.43 33.82 8.61
N HIS A 220 -6.30 33.82 7.91
CA HIS A 220 -5.84 32.72 7.10
C HIS A 220 -4.65 32.00 7.76
N ILE A 221 -4.56 30.70 7.51
CA ILE A 221 -3.42 29.84 7.84
C ILE A 221 -2.81 29.35 6.53
N PHE A 222 -1.48 29.20 6.49
CA PHE A 222 -0.80 28.56 5.36
C PHE A 222 -1.41 27.19 5.07
N PHE A 223 -1.69 26.93 3.80
CA PHE A 223 -2.15 25.63 3.35
C PHE A 223 -0.95 24.75 3.00
N VAL A 224 -1.00 23.51 3.48
CA VAL A 224 0.05 22.48 3.57
C VAL A 224 1.26 22.65 2.65
N TRP A 225 1.07 22.84 1.34
CA TRP A 225 2.19 22.86 0.39
C TRP A 225 3.13 24.08 0.53
N MET A 226 2.66 25.23 1.01
CA MET A 226 3.51 26.41 1.30
C MET A 226 4.07 26.38 2.74
N ASP A 227 3.97 25.24 3.41
CA ASP A 227 4.49 24.98 4.75
C ASP A 227 5.43 23.76 4.68
N ALA A 228 4.85 22.58 4.43
CA ALA A 228 5.53 21.30 4.39
C ALA A 228 6.70 21.28 3.40
N LEU A 229 6.56 21.74 2.16
CA LEU A 229 7.62 21.65 1.15
C LEU A 229 8.85 22.52 1.48
N ILE A 230 8.67 23.56 2.31
CA ILE A 230 9.75 24.46 2.70
C ILE A 230 10.69 23.80 3.73
N ASN A 231 10.28 22.68 4.33
CA ASN A 231 11.10 21.94 5.31
C ASN A 231 12.53 21.66 4.80
N TYR A 232 12.69 21.38 3.49
CA TYR A 232 13.97 21.11 2.87
C TYR A 232 14.97 22.27 2.93
N LEU A 233 14.47 23.50 2.92
CA LEU A 233 15.28 24.69 3.13
C LEU A 233 15.50 24.96 4.62
N SER A 234 14.53 24.61 5.46
CA SER A 234 14.63 24.72 6.92
C SER A 234 15.70 23.81 7.51
N THR A 235 15.90 22.60 6.98
CA THR A 235 16.94 21.66 7.46
C THR A 235 18.36 22.12 7.14
N VAL A 236 18.52 22.99 6.15
CA VAL A 236 19.79 23.64 5.79
C VAL A 236 19.88 25.09 6.27
N ASP A 237 19.05 25.49 7.24
CA ASP A 237 19.07 26.81 7.88
C ASP A 237 19.04 27.99 6.90
N TYR A 238 18.26 27.89 5.81
CA TYR A 238 18.15 28.94 4.79
C TYR A 238 17.89 30.33 5.42
N PRO A 239 18.54 31.42 4.94
CA PRO A 239 19.54 31.49 3.85
C PRO A 239 21.00 31.45 4.33
N ASN A 240 21.29 30.82 5.48
CA ASN A 240 22.59 30.90 6.14
C ASN A 240 23.64 29.94 5.53
N LYS A 241 24.83 29.86 6.16
CA LYS A 241 25.97 29.10 5.65
C LYS A 241 25.66 27.65 5.25
N LYS A 242 24.87 26.91 6.04
CA LYS A 242 24.55 25.50 5.77
C LYS A 242 23.79 25.33 4.45
N TYR A 243 22.97 26.29 4.05
CA TYR A 243 22.31 26.32 2.75
C TYR A 243 23.34 26.42 1.62
N ASN A 244 24.34 27.30 1.73
CA ASN A 244 25.41 27.42 0.73
C ASN A 244 26.31 26.17 0.65
N ASP A 245 26.45 25.44 1.76
CA ASP A 245 27.27 24.22 1.81
C ASP A 245 26.55 23.01 1.17
N PHE A 246 25.21 22.96 1.20
CA PHE A 246 24.44 21.76 0.85
C PHE A 246 23.38 21.91 -0.24
N TRP A 247 22.79 23.09 -0.45
CA TRP A 247 21.76 23.30 -1.46
C TRP A 247 22.37 23.50 -2.86
N PRO A 248 21.73 23.03 -3.94
CA PRO A 248 20.48 22.24 -4.01
C PRO A 248 20.65 20.80 -3.52
N ALA A 249 19.57 20.19 -3.06
CA ALA A 249 19.57 18.78 -2.69
C ALA A 249 19.90 17.89 -3.89
N ASP A 250 20.78 16.92 -3.67
CA ASP A 250 21.21 15.93 -4.66
C ASP A 250 20.15 14.83 -4.84
N ALA A 251 19.32 14.58 -3.82
CA ALA A 251 18.16 13.70 -3.90
C ALA A 251 17.07 14.05 -2.85
N HIS A 252 15.90 14.48 -3.31
CA HIS A 252 14.65 14.33 -2.54
C HIS A 252 14.06 12.96 -2.83
N VAL A 253 14.20 12.02 -1.89
CA VAL A 253 13.68 10.66 -1.97
C VAL A 253 12.21 10.68 -1.55
N ILE A 254 11.31 10.32 -2.46
CA ILE A 254 9.86 10.42 -2.25
C ILE A 254 9.09 9.23 -2.83
N GLY A 255 7.92 8.95 -2.26
CA GLY A 255 6.92 8.08 -2.89
C GLY A 255 6.38 8.61 -4.22
N ARG A 256 5.98 7.70 -5.13
CA ARG A 256 5.38 8.04 -6.43
C ARG A 256 4.09 8.88 -6.35
N ASP A 257 3.38 8.84 -5.24
CA ASP A 257 2.13 9.56 -4.97
C ASP A 257 2.31 11.07 -4.83
N ILE A 258 3.50 11.53 -4.44
CA ILE A 258 3.78 12.94 -4.15
C ILE A 258 4.76 13.58 -5.16
N VAL A 259 4.98 12.94 -6.32
CA VAL A 259 5.88 13.45 -7.37
C VAL A 259 5.40 14.80 -7.91
N TRP A 260 4.10 14.98 -8.09
CA TRP A 260 3.52 16.25 -8.53
C TRP A 260 3.84 17.39 -7.56
N HIS A 261 3.74 17.13 -6.26
CA HIS A 261 4.05 18.11 -5.23
C HIS A 261 5.51 18.55 -5.26
N HIS A 262 6.43 17.64 -5.57
CA HIS A 262 7.88 17.92 -5.57
C HIS A 262 8.40 18.48 -6.89
N THR A 263 7.73 18.23 -8.01
CA THR A 263 8.23 18.57 -9.36
C THR A 263 7.41 19.62 -10.06
N VAL A 264 6.21 19.94 -9.57
CA VAL A 264 5.37 21.02 -10.10
C VAL A 264 5.18 22.09 -9.05
N ILE A 265 4.60 21.74 -7.89
CA ILE A 265 4.32 22.72 -6.85
C ILE A 265 5.64 23.28 -6.26
N TRP A 266 6.50 22.40 -5.73
CA TRP A 266 7.73 22.80 -5.09
C TRP A 266 8.66 23.56 -6.01
N TRP A 267 8.90 23.03 -7.21
CA TRP A 267 9.72 23.71 -8.21
C TRP A 267 9.15 25.07 -8.62
N SER A 268 7.83 25.24 -8.72
CA SER A 268 7.24 26.56 -8.98
C SER A 268 7.50 27.55 -7.85
N ILE A 269 7.37 27.10 -6.59
CA ILE A 269 7.68 27.93 -5.40
C ILE A 269 9.15 28.36 -5.44
N LEU A 270 10.07 27.43 -5.71
CA LEU A 270 11.50 27.72 -5.81
C LEU A 270 11.83 28.66 -6.97
N LEU A 271 11.24 28.45 -8.15
CA LEU A 271 11.40 29.34 -9.30
C LEU A 271 10.92 30.76 -8.98
N SER A 272 9.79 30.91 -8.27
CA SER A 272 9.29 32.21 -7.83
C SER A 272 10.21 32.87 -6.80
N ALA A 273 10.71 32.10 -5.84
CA ALA A 273 11.64 32.57 -4.81
C ALA A 273 13.07 32.83 -5.33
N GLY A 274 13.38 32.45 -6.58
CA GLY A 274 14.69 32.59 -7.19
C GLY A 274 15.74 31.61 -6.63
N ILE A 275 15.31 30.41 -6.23
CA ILE A 275 16.14 29.39 -5.59
C ILE A 275 16.40 28.23 -6.56
N GLU A 276 17.61 27.68 -6.54
CA GLU A 276 18.00 26.54 -7.38
C GLU A 276 17.14 25.29 -7.12
N LEU A 277 16.86 24.52 -8.17
CA LEU A 277 15.98 23.36 -8.11
C LEU A 277 16.72 22.09 -7.67
N PRO A 278 16.17 21.32 -6.72
CA PRO A 278 16.72 20.04 -6.30
C PRO A 278 16.35 18.92 -7.28
N ARG A 279 17.14 17.85 -7.27
CA ARG A 279 16.78 16.60 -7.96
C ARG A 279 15.78 15.80 -7.12
N VAL A 280 14.77 15.25 -7.77
CA VAL A 280 13.71 14.42 -7.19
C VAL A 280 13.91 12.97 -7.62
N VAL A 281 13.90 12.07 -6.64
CA VAL A 281 14.16 10.64 -6.80
C VAL A 281 12.97 9.89 -6.22
N SER A 282 12.18 9.25 -7.09
CA SER A 282 10.91 8.64 -6.72
C SER A 282 11.01 7.13 -6.63
N HIS A 283 10.44 6.55 -5.58
CA HIS A 283 10.29 5.11 -5.40
C HIS A 283 8.84 4.65 -5.55
N GLY A 284 8.63 3.35 -5.80
CA GLY A 284 7.30 2.74 -5.87
C GLY A 284 6.72 2.39 -4.50
N PHE A 285 5.52 1.81 -4.50
CA PHE A 285 4.86 1.35 -3.29
C PHE A 285 5.37 0.01 -2.81
N ILE A 286 5.18 -0.26 -1.52
CA ILE A 286 5.31 -1.59 -0.93
C ILE A 286 3.90 -2.19 -0.85
N ASN A 287 3.69 -3.27 -1.58
CA ASN A 287 2.44 -4.02 -1.61
C ASN A 287 2.55 -5.29 -0.76
N THR A 288 1.42 -5.85 -0.34
CA THR A 288 1.36 -7.12 0.41
C THR A 288 1.65 -8.32 -0.50
N ASP A 289 1.75 -9.53 0.08
CA ASP A 289 1.94 -10.77 -0.70
C ASP A 289 0.83 -11.02 -1.75
N ALA A 290 -0.37 -10.50 -1.49
CA ALA A 290 -1.52 -10.57 -2.38
C ALA A 290 -1.47 -9.53 -3.52
N GLY A 291 -0.46 -8.66 -3.52
CA GLY A 291 -0.34 -7.54 -4.45
C GLY A 291 -1.18 -6.32 -4.08
N ASP A 292 -1.86 -6.35 -2.93
CA ASP A 292 -2.70 -5.23 -2.48
C ASP A 292 -1.85 -4.08 -1.93
N LYS A 293 -2.28 -2.84 -2.19
CA LYS A 293 -1.71 -1.66 -1.54
C LYS A 293 -1.99 -1.72 -0.04
N MET A 294 -0.98 -1.39 0.78
CA MET A 294 -1.17 -1.25 2.22
C MET A 294 -2.15 -0.11 2.53
N SER A 295 -3.16 -0.38 3.34
CA SER A 295 -4.10 0.62 3.86
C SER A 295 -4.62 0.23 5.23
N LYS A 296 -4.85 1.25 6.08
CA LYS A 296 -5.43 1.03 7.42
C LYS A 296 -6.84 0.44 7.33
N VAL A 297 -7.62 0.86 6.34
CA VAL A 297 -9.01 0.39 6.13
C VAL A 297 -9.04 -1.10 5.82
N ALA A 298 -8.10 -1.60 5.01
CA ALA A 298 -7.99 -3.02 4.71
C ALA A 298 -7.33 -3.84 5.84
N GLY A 299 -6.82 -3.19 6.89
CA GLY A 299 -6.15 -3.87 8.01
C GLY A 299 -4.85 -4.60 7.61
N ASN A 300 -4.28 -4.29 6.46
CA ASN A 300 -3.15 -5.01 5.86
C ASN A 300 -1.82 -4.24 5.97
N VAL A 301 -1.74 -3.27 6.88
CA VAL A 301 -0.54 -2.45 7.11
C VAL A 301 0.50 -3.29 7.86
N ILE A 302 1.73 -3.30 7.34
CA ILE A 302 2.86 -3.98 7.97
C ILE A 302 3.50 -3.07 9.02
N ASP A 303 3.50 -3.52 10.27
CA ASP A 303 4.11 -2.83 11.40
C ASP A 303 5.65 -3.01 11.39
N PRO A 304 6.43 -1.93 11.24
CA PRO A 304 7.88 -1.96 11.31
C PRO A 304 8.42 -2.45 12.65
N HIS A 305 7.74 -2.17 13.76
CA HIS A 305 8.25 -2.57 15.06
C HIS A 305 8.27 -4.10 15.19
N TYR A 306 7.17 -4.75 14.77
CA TYR A 306 7.09 -6.21 14.65
C TYR A 306 8.20 -6.78 13.75
N LEU A 307 8.47 -6.17 12.59
CA LEU A 307 9.52 -6.64 11.69
C LEU A 307 10.91 -6.55 12.36
N SER A 308 11.20 -5.46 13.06
CA SER A 308 12.47 -5.28 13.77
C SER A 308 12.66 -6.30 14.89
N GLU A 309 11.63 -6.53 15.71
CA GLU A 309 11.69 -7.50 16.82
C GLU A 309 11.85 -8.93 16.32
N LYS A 310 11.11 -9.30 15.27
CA LYS A 310 11.09 -10.68 14.77
C LYS A 310 12.31 -11.04 13.92
N PHE A 311 12.75 -10.13 13.06
CA PHE A 311 13.76 -10.44 12.03
C PHE A 311 15.08 -9.68 12.21
N GLY A 312 15.10 -8.63 13.02
CA GLY A 312 16.24 -7.74 13.20
C GLY A 312 16.36 -6.68 12.08
N ALA A 313 16.84 -5.51 12.46
CA ALA A 313 16.99 -4.33 11.61
C ALA A 313 17.70 -4.62 10.27
N ASP A 314 18.89 -5.22 10.34
CA ASP A 314 19.74 -5.47 9.17
C ASP A 314 19.11 -6.45 8.19
N SER A 315 18.41 -7.49 8.66
CA SER A 315 17.70 -8.43 7.80
C SER A 315 16.62 -7.76 6.98
N VAL A 316 15.84 -6.88 7.62
CA VAL A 316 14.74 -6.13 6.99
C VAL A 316 15.30 -5.09 6.01
N ARG A 317 16.35 -4.36 6.39
CA ARG A 317 17.04 -3.40 5.52
C ARG A 317 17.60 -4.07 4.29
N TYR A 318 18.29 -5.20 4.48
CA TYR A 318 18.82 -6.01 3.41
C TYR A 318 17.71 -6.44 2.46
N PHE A 319 16.63 -7.02 2.99
CA PHE A 319 15.49 -7.46 2.18
C PHE A 319 14.94 -6.33 1.32
N PHE A 320 14.62 -5.16 1.90
CA PHE A 320 14.05 -4.06 1.16
C PHE A 320 14.95 -3.55 0.03
N LEU A 321 16.26 -3.47 0.25
CA LEU A 321 17.21 -2.98 -0.75
C LEU A 321 17.61 -4.05 -1.78
N ARG A 322 17.53 -5.33 -1.41
CA ARG A 322 17.90 -6.48 -2.25
C ARG A 322 16.76 -6.96 -3.15
N GLU A 323 15.55 -7.00 -2.61
CA GLU A 323 14.38 -7.60 -3.26
C GLU A 323 13.64 -6.60 -4.15
N ILE A 324 13.64 -5.32 -3.79
CA ILE A 324 12.81 -4.31 -4.44
C ILE A 324 13.68 -3.40 -5.31
N PRO A 325 13.60 -3.50 -6.65
CA PRO A 325 14.26 -2.56 -7.55
C PRO A 325 13.76 -1.15 -7.28
N PHE A 326 14.68 -0.25 -6.95
CA PHE A 326 14.34 1.14 -6.64
C PHE A 326 13.62 1.81 -7.82
N GLY A 327 12.56 2.57 -7.53
CA GLY A 327 11.72 3.23 -8.54
C GLY A 327 10.47 2.44 -8.96
N PHE A 328 10.41 1.14 -8.65
CA PHE A 328 9.30 0.26 -8.97
C PHE A 328 8.52 -0.14 -7.71
N ASP A 329 7.28 -0.58 -7.90
CA ASP A 329 6.49 -1.13 -6.80
C ASP A 329 7.07 -2.50 -6.42
N GLY A 330 7.21 -2.75 -5.12
CA GLY A 330 7.72 -4.01 -4.57
C GLY A 330 6.65 -4.78 -3.82
N GLN A 331 6.86 -6.09 -3.68
CA GLN A 331 6.01 -6.95 -2.86
C GLN A 331 6.75 -7.36 -1.60
N PHE A 332 6.08 -7.26 -0.45
CA PHE A 332 6.58 -7.77 0.81
C PHE A 332 5.89 -9.08 1.18
N SER A 333 6.70 -10.10 1.47
CA SER A 333 6.25 -11.28 2.20
C SER A 333 7.30 -11.65 3.26
N GLU A 334 6.84 -12.12 4.42
CA GLU A 334 7.75 -12.62 5.45
C GLU A 334 8.54 -13.84 4.97
N GLU A 335 7.93 -14.67 4.12
CA GLU A 335 8.60 -15.83 3.53
C GLU A 335 9.81 -15.41 2.70
N SER A 336 9.65 -14.45 1.79
CA SER A 336 10.73 -13.92 0.96
C SER A 336 11.82 -13.26 1.81
N LEU A 337 11.44 -12.54 2.89
CA LEU A 337 12.40 -11.98 3.82
C LEU A 337 13.24 -13.06 4.50
N VAL A 338 12.59 -14.09 5.04
CA VAL A 338 13.27 -15.22 5.69
C VAL A 338 14.17 -15.95 4.69
N GLN A 339 13.73 -16.15 3.44
CA GLN A 339 14.54 -16.77 2.41
C GLN A 339 15.79 -15.94 2.09
N ARG A 340 15.68 -14.62 1.90
CA ARG A 340 16.85 -13.74 1.66
C ARG A 340 17.80 -13.73 2.84
N HIS A 341 17.27 -13.63 4.06
CA HIS A 341 18.08 -13.72 5.26
C HIS A 341 18.83 -15.05 5.34
N ASN A 342 18.14 -16.18 5.21
CA ASN A 342 18.75 -17.48 5.40
C ASN A 342 19.77 -17.80 4.30
N ASN A 343 19.40 -17.54 3.04
CA ASN A 343 20.20 -17.96 1.89
C ASN A 343 21.41 -17.07 1.64
N GLU A 344 21.30 -15.77 1.90
CA GLU A 344 22.37 -14.82 1.62
C GLU A 344 23.06 -14.39 2.92
N LEU A 345 22.36 -13.72 3.84
CA LEU A 345 22.98 -13.21 5.06
C LEU A 345 23.57 -14.34 5.94
N ALA A 346 22.80 -15.40 6.23
CA ALA A 346 23.24 -16.48 7.09
C ALA A 346 24.17 -17.47 6.37
N ASN A 347 23.76 -18.03 5.23
CA ASN A 347 24.51 -19.09 4.56
C ASN A 347 25.77 -18.60 3.81
N GLU A 348 25.80 -17.36 3.32
CA GLU A 348 26.96 -16.83 2.61
C GLU A 348 27.86 -16.01 3.54
N LEU A 349 27.40 -14.83 3.98
CA LEU A 349 28.22 -13.91 4.77
C LEU A 349 28.48 -14.44 6.18
N GLY A 350 27.42 -14.85 6.89
CA GLY A 350 27.49 -15.35 8.25
C GLY A 350 28.35 -16.61 8.37
N ASN A 351 28.15 -17.56 7.45
CA ASN A 351 28.94 -18.78 7.38
C ASN A 351 30.42 -18.50 7.08
N LEU A 352 30.72 -17.63 6.11
CA LEU A 352 32.10 -17.26 5.80
C LEU A 352 32.80 -16.66 7.02
N ALA A 353 32.17 -15.66 7.66
CA ALA A 353 32.69 -15.04 8.87
C ALA A 353 32.93 -16.06 9.99
N SER A 354 31.96 -16.93 10.27
CA SER A 354 32.07 -17.94 11.32
C SER A 354 33.18 -18.96 11.04
N ARG A 355 33.32 -19.43 9.78
CA ARG A 355 34.36 -20.41 9.40
C ARG A 355 35.75 -19.79 9.50
N VAL A 356 35.92 -18.58 9.00
CA VAL A 356 37.21 -17.88 9.01
C VAL A 356 37.64 -17.58 10.44
N SER A 357 36.75 -17.06 11.29
CA SER A 357 37.10 -16.78 12.69
C SER A 357 37.49 -18.04 13.45
N ALA A 358 36.73 -19.13 13.32
CA ALA A 358 37.03 -20.40 13.99
C ALA A 358 38.36 -21.01 13.53
N LEU A 359 38.68 -20.88 12.23
CA LEU A 359 39.96 -21.38 11.71
C LEU A 359 41.14 -20.51 12.16
N ILE A 360 40.99 -19.19 12.24
CA ILE A 360 42.04 -18.31 12.78
C ILE A 360 42.29 -18.61 14.27
N GLU A 361 41.23 -18.85 15.06
CA GLU A 361 41.37 -19.28 16.45
C GLU A 361 42.14 -20.59 16.56
N LYS A 362 41.74 -21.60 15.77
CA LYS A 362 42.30 -22.95 15.86
C LYS A 362 43.71 -23.08 15.27
N LYS A 363 43.99 -22.42 14.15
CA LYS A 363 45.22 -22.60 13.35
C LYS A 363 46.24 -21.50 13.57
N CYS A 364 45.82 -20.33 14.05
CA CYS A 364 46.69 -19.16 14.21
C CYS A 364 46.64 -18.60 15.65
N ASN A 365 46.16 -19.39 16.62
CA ASN A 365 46.01 -18.97 18.02
C ASN A 365 45.25 -17.63 18.18
N GLY A 366 44.24 -17.42 17.33
CA GLY A 366 43.38 -16.24 17.38
C GLY A 366 43.98 -14.96 16.79
N SER A 367 45.22 -14.97 16.29
CA SER A 367 45.88 -13.79 15.73
C SER A 367 46.63 -14.10 14.45
N LEU A 368 46.61 -13.18 13.50
CA LEU A 368 47.27 -13.35 12.20
C LEU A 368 48.02 -12.06 11.84
N SER A 369 49.27 -12.18 11.39
CA SER A 369 50.05 -11.05 10.90
C SER A 369 49.87 -10.88 9.39
N LYS A 370 50.41 -9.79 8.83
CA LYS A 370 50.35 -9.53 7.40
C LYS A 370 50.92 -10.69 6.57
N GLN A 371 50.15 -11.17 5.59
CA GLN A 371 50.58 -12.19 4.64
C GLN A 371 50.52 -11.67 3.20
N LYS A 372 51.04 -12.46 2.26
CA LYS A 372 50.98 -12.14 0.83
C LYS A 372 49.54 -12.25 0.32
N THR A 373 49.09 -11.20 -0.36
CA THR A 373 47.82 -11.20 -1.08
C THR A 373 47.80 -12.23 -2.20
N ASP A 374 46.73 -13.01 -2.27
CA ASP A 374 46.41 -13.89 -3.40
C ASP A 374 45.47 -13.17 -4.36
N PRO A 375 45.93 -12.75 -5.55
CA PRO A 375 45.11 -11.99 -6.49
C PRO A 375 43.94 -12.81 -7.06
N THR A 376 43.95 -14.14 -6.96
CA THR A 376 42.90 -14.98 -7.54
C THR A 376 41.53 -14.75 -6.89
N LEU A 377 41.49 -14.58 -5.57
CA LEU A 377 40.26 -14.25 -4.82
C LEU A 377 39.72 -12.87 -5.21
N PHE A 378 40.60 -11.87 -5.30
CA PHE A 378 40.18 -10.49 -5.51
C PHE A 378 39.83 -10.15 -6.96
N LYS A 379 39.99 -11.07 -7.92
CA LYS A 379 39.46 -10.90 -9.29
C LYS A 379 37.94 -10.77 -9.33
N ALA A 380 37.23 -11.31 -8.34
CA ALA A 380 35.77 -11.20 -8.24
C ALA A 380 35.30 -9.83 -7.72
N LEU A 381 36.21 -8.99 -7.22
CA LEU A 381 35.88 -7.66 -6.71
C LEU A 381 35.74 -6.65 -7.86
N ASN A 382 34.50 -6.26 -8.17
CA ASN A 382 34.20 -5.26 -9.20
C ASN A 382 33.72 -3.94 -8.59
N LEU A 383 34.67 -3.13 -8.08
CA LEU A 383 34.34 -1.88 -7.41
C LEU A 383 33.64 -0.86 -8.31
N ASP A 384 34.01 -0.79 -9.57
CA ASP A 384 33.42 0.16 -10.52
C ASP A 384 31.94 -0.14 -10.70
N LYS A 385 31.59 -1.41 -10.96
CA LYS A 385 30.19 -1.84 -11.12
C LYS A 385 29.38 -1.70 -9.84
N ILE A 386 29.97 -1.97 -8.68
CA ILE A 386 29.31 -1.76 -7.38
C ILE A 386 29.04 -0.26 -7.18
N SER A 387 30.02 0.59 -7.47
CA SER A 387 29.92 2.03 -7.30
C SER A 387 28.88 2.65 -8.25
N ASP A 388 28.91 2.26 -9.53
CA ASP A 388 27.94 2.68 -10.53
C ASP A 388 26.51 2.27 -10.14
N SER A 389 26.35 1.06 -9.58
CA SER A 389 25.05 0.56 -9.12
C SER A 389 24.53 1.38 -7.93
N TYR A 390 25.36 1.70 -6.93
CA TYR A 390 24.96 2.57 -5.82
C TYR A 390 24.66 4.00 -6.27
N ASP A 391 25.52 4.60 -7.11
CA ASP A 391 25.37 5.97 -7.60
C ASP A 391 24.14 6.14 -8.52
N SER A 392 23.68 5.05 -9.15
CA SER A 392 22.44 4.98 -9.93
C SER A 392 21.22 4.48 -9.14
N PHE A 393 21.36 4.30 -7.82
CA PHE A 393 20.32 3.83 -6.89
C PHE A 393 19.84 2.39 -7.16
N GLN A 394 20.60 1.60 -7.90
CA GLN A 394 20.36 0.18 -8.17
C GLN A 394 20.92 -0.70 -7.04
N PHE A 395 20.42 -0.49 -5.81
CA PHE A 395 20.91 -1.16 -4.60
C PHE A 395 20.91 -2.69 -4.71
N ASN A 396 19.88 -3.26 -5.34
CA ASN A 396 19.75 -4.70 -5.56
C ASN A 396 20.92 -5.25 -6.41
N ARG A 397 21.36 -4.51 -7.43
CA ARG A 397 22.50 -4.91 -8.28
C ARG A 397 23.84 -4.72 -7.58
N ALA A 398 23.99 -3.64 -6.79
CA ALA A 398 25.17 -3.47 -5.96
C ALA A 398 25.34 -4.64 -5.00
N LEU A 399 24.24 -5.06 -4.35
CA LEU A 399 24.23 -6.20 -3.44
C LEU A 399 24.50 -7.53 -4.15
N GLU A 400 24.00 -7.74 -5.37
CA GLU A 400 24.33 -8.92 -6.20
C GLU A 400 25.84 -9.05 -6.43
N GLU A 401 26.51 -7.97 -6.81
CA GLU A 401 27.98 -7.97 -7.03
C GLU A 401 28.76 -8.18 -5.72
N ILE A 402 28.32 -7.57 -4.62
CA ILE A 402 28.95 -7.76 -3.31
C ILE A 402 28.82 -9.23 -2.86
N PHE A 403 27.65 -9.84 -3.04
CA PHE A 403 27.44 -11.25 -2.68
C PHE A 403 28.16 -12.21 -3.63
N ALA A 404 28.36 -11.85 -4.90
CA ALA A 404 29.24 -12.60 -5.79
C ALA A 404 30.70 -12.62 -5.28
N PHE A 405 31.19 -11.49 -4.75
CA PHE A 405 32.52 -11.42 -4.13
C PHE A 405 32.61 -12.24 -2.84
N ILE A 406 31.58 -12.19 -1.97
CA ILE A 406 31.50 -13.04 -0.77
C ILE A 406 31.48 -14.54 -1.16
N GLY A 407 30.73 -14.89 -2.20
CA GLY A 407 30.68 -16.25 -2.75
C GLY A 407 32.05 -16.73 -3.26
N ALA A 408 32.84 -15.85 -3.88
CA ALA A 408 34.23 -16.16 -4.24
C ALA A 408 35.09 -16.45 -3.01
N GLY A 409 34.87 -15.73 -1.90
CA GLY A 409 35.45 -16.04 -0.59
C GLY A 409 35.08 -17.44 -0.10
N ASN A 410 33.79 -17.78 -0.08
CA ASN A 410 33.32 -19.12 0.30
C ASN A 410 33.96 -20.23 -0.57
N LYS A 411 34.03 -20.01 -1.88
CA LYS A 411 34.71 -20.92 -2.82
C LYS A 411 36.19 -21.05 -2.50
N PHE A 412 36.88 -19.94 -2.23
CA PHE A 412 38.30 -19.93 -1.90
C PHE A 412 38.60 -20.73 -0.62
N VAL A 413 37.78 -20.60 0.43
CA VAL A 413 37.89 -21.45 1.64
C VAL A 413 37.78 -22.93 1.26
N ASN A 414 36.82 -23.29 0.41
CA ASN A 414 36.55 -24.68 0.05
C ASN A 414 37.64 -25.30 -0.83
N ASP A 415 38.19 -24.54 -1.78
CA ASP A 415 39.23 -25.00 -2.69
C ASP A 415 40.58 -25.14 -1.98
N GLN A 416 40.95 -24.15 -1.16
CA GLN A 416 42.24 -24.12 -0.47
C GLN A 416 42.30 -25.05 0.74
N LYS A 417 41.14 -25.46 1.27
CA LYS A 417 41.00 -26.40 2.40
C LYS A 417 41.92 -26.07 3.59
N PRO A 418 41.90 -24.83 4.13
CA PRO A 418 42.82 -24.39 5.18
C PRO A 418 42.77 -25.22 6.47
N TRP A 419 41.70 -25.97 6.72
CA TRP A 419 41.63 -26.91 7.85
C TRP A 419 42.65 -28.06 7.75
N GLY A 420 43.07 -28.43 6.53
CA GLY A 420 44.11 -29.43 6.27
C GLY A 420 45.51 -28.84 6.09
N LEU A 421 45.66 -27.51 6.15
CA LEU A 421 46.94 -26.82 6.07
C LEU A 421 47.48 -26.51 7.47
N GLU A 422 48.79 -26.28 7.55
CA GLU A 422 49.50 -25.92 8.78
C GLU A 422 50.47 -24.74 8.55
N GLY A 423 50.79 -24.00 9.62
CA GLY A 423 51.75 -22.90 9.60
C GLY A 423 51.42 -21.80 8.59
N LYS A 424 52.45 -21.32 7.88
CA LYS A 424 52.35 -20.16 6.97
C LYS A 424 51.36 -20.33 5.82
N GLU A 425 51.14 -21.55 5.33
CA GLU A 425 50.20 -21.79 4.23
C GLU A 425 48.74 -21.61 4.69
N ALA A 426 48.40 -22.09 5.89
CA ALA A 426 47.10 -21.84 6.49
C ALA A 426 46.90 -20.34 6.79
N GLU A 427 47.92 -19.70 7.36
CA GLU A 427 47.90 -18.25 7.66
C GLU A 427 47.66 -17.42 6.40
N LYS A 428 48.35 -17.73 5.29
CA LYS A 428 48.19 -17.02 4.02
C LYS A 428 46.76 -17.11 3.50
N VAL A 429 46.15 -18.29 3.52
CA VAL A 429 44.76 -18.48 3.07
C VAL A 429 43.80 -17.68 3.96
N LEU A 430 43.95 -17.79 5.29
CA LEU A 430 43.08 -17.12 6.26
C LEU A 430 43.24 -15.60 6.25
N TYR A 431 44.43 -15.07 6.00
CA TYR A 431 44.67 -13.63 5.80
C TYR A 431 43.85 -13.07 4.64
N ASN A 432 43.89 -13.74 3.48
CA ASN A 432 43.16 -13.30 2.29
C ASN A 432 41.64 -13.35 2.49
N LEU A 433 41.15 -14.35 3.24
CA LEU A 433 39.74 -14.46 3.61
C LEU A 433 39.30 -13.39 4.62
N ALA A 434 40.15 -13.07 5.60
CA ALA A 434 39.89 -11.96 6.53
C ALA A 434 39.84 -10.62 5.78
N ASP A 435 40.72 -10.41 4.80
CA ASP A 435 40.71 -9.19 3.99
C ASP A 435 39.49 -9.12 3.04
N CYS A 436 39.05 -10.26 2.51
CA CYS A 436 37.77 -10.37 1.79
C CYS A 436 36.58 -9.96 2.67
N LEU A 437 36.53 -10.43 3.93
CA LEU A 437 35.50 -10.03 4.90
C LEU A 437 35.56 -8.54 5.25
N ARG A 438 36.76 -7.99 5.43
CA ARG A 438 36.94 -6.55 5.67
C ARG A 438 36.38 -5.71 4.52
N ILE A 439 36.74 -6.04 3.28
CA ILE A 439 36.23 -5.31 2.10
C ILE A 439 34.70 -5.47 2.00
N SER A 440 34.18 -6.67 2.23
CA SER A 440 32.74 -6.93 2.23
C SER A 440 32.00 -6.11 3.29
N ALA A 441 32.53 -6.01 4.51
CA ALA A 441 31.96 -5.20 5.57
C ALA A 441 31.93 -3.70 5.23
N ILE A 442 32.95 -3.18 4.54
CA ILE A 442 32.96 -1.79 4.06
C ILE A 442 31.84 -1.58 3.04
N LEU A 443 31.72 -2.46 2.04
CA LEU A 443 30.75 -2.32 0.95
C LEU A 443 29.29 -2.56 1.38
N LEU A 444 29.09 -3.32 2.45
CA LEU A 444 27.77 -3.60 3.04
C LEU A 444 27.33 -2.60 4.11
N GLU A 445 28.21 -1.68 4.56
CA GLU A 445 27.87 -0.68 5.60
C GLU A 445 26.61 0.15 5.28
N PRO A 446 26.36 0.55 4.01
CA PRO A 446 25.12 1.25 3.66
C PRO A 446 23.84 0.46 3.92
N VAL A 447 23.90 -0.87 3.96
CA VAL A 447 22.75 -1.77 3.97
C VAL A 447 22.57 -2.45 5.33
N VAL A 448 23.63 -3.02 5.90
CA VAL A 448 23.61 -3.78 7.17
C VAL A 448 24.63 -3.23 8.19
N PRO A 449 24.48 -1.97 8.62
CA PRO A 449 25.51 -1.27 9.40
C PRO A 449 25.86 -1.97 10.72
N SER A 450 24.88 -2.50 11.45
CA SER A 450 25.14 -3.18 12.73
C SER A 450 25.91 -4.48 12.55
N THR A 451 25.69 -5.20 11.45
CA THR A 451 26.42 -6.43 11.11
C THR A 451 27.85 -6.09 10.73
N CYS A 452 28.07 -5.02 9.96
CA CYS A 452 29.42 -4.57 9.63
C CYS A 452 30.22 -4.19 10.89
N GLU A 453 29.60 -3.54 11.87
CA GLU A 453 30.22 -3.27 13.18
C GLU A 453 30.57 -4.54 13.96
N LYS A 454 29.70 -5.55 13.93
CA LYS A 454 29.96 -6.87 14.53
C LYS A 454 31.14 -7.58 13.86
N ILE A 455 31.20 -7.59 12.53
CA ILE A 455 32.33 -8.15 11.76
C ILE A 455 33.62 -7.41 12.13
N ASN A 456 33.60 -6.07 12.10
CA ASN A 456 34.78 -5.28 12.43
C ASN A 456 35.28 -5.58 13.85
N SER A 457 34.37 -5.65 14.82
CA SER A 457 34.71 -5.98 16.21
C SER A 457 35.26 -7.40 16.35
N GLN A 458 34.67 -8.38 15.65
CA GLN A 458 35.05 -9.79 15.75
C GLN A 458 36.44 -10.08 15.19
N PHE A 459 36.88 -9.33 14.17
CA PHE A 459 38.19 -9.53 13.52
C PHE A 459 39.22 -8.43 13.84
N GLY A 460 38.84 -7.43 14.63
CA GLY A 460 39.70 -6.29 14.96
C GLY A 460 39.94 -5.33 13.78
N PHE A 461 38.98 -5.22 12.85
CA PHE A 461 39.08 -4.29 11.73
C PHE A 461 38.72 -2.87 12.17
N SER A 462 39.39 -1.89 11.56
CA SER A 462 38.96 -0.49 11.65
C SER A 462 37.85 -0.20 10.63
N LYS A 463 36.94 0.72 10.96
CA LYS A 463 35.97 1.24 9.98
C LYS A 463 36.72 1.85 8.79
N GLY A 464 36.41 1.39 7.59
CA GLY A 464 37.07 1.84 6.36
C GLY A 464 36.20 2.73 5.49
N PHE A 465 36.82 3.32 4.46
CA PHE A 465 36.18 4.07 3.38
C PHE A 465 36.25 3.28 2.08
N LEU A 466 35.55 3.74 1.04
CA LEU A 466 35.55 3.10 -0.27
C LEU A 466 36.97 2.96 -0.87
N LYS A 467 37.83 3.96 -0.64
CA LYS A 467 39.25 3.93 -1.06
C LYS A 467 40.07 2.79 -0.41
N ASP A 468 39.55 2.22 0.68
CA ASP A 468 40.19 1.13 1.43
C ASP A 468 39.69 -0.25 0.95
N CYS A 469 38.78 -0.32 -0.02
CA CYS A 469 38.30 -1.57 -0.64
C CYS A 469 39.34 -2.20 -1.59
N LYS A 470 40.61 -2.25 -1.19
CA LYS A 470 41.70 -2.90 -1.91
C LYS A 470 42.38 -3.94 -1.02
N PRO A 471 42.93 -5.03 -1.57
CA PRO A 471 43.53 -6.07 -0.77
C PRO A 471 44.91 -5.68 -0.22
N GLY A 472 45.39 -6.39 0.79
CA GLY A 472 46.71 -6.27 1.41
C GLY A 472 46.83 -5.18 2.47
N LEU A 473 45.71 -4.64 2.97
CA LEU A 473 45.72 -3.53 3.95
C LEU A 473 45.70 -3.97 5.42
N LEU A 474 45.45 -5.25 5.69
CA LEU A 474 45.50 -5.77 7.05
C LEU A 474 46.95 -5.92 7.51
N GLU A 475 47.33 -5.24 8.59
CA GLU A 475 48.63 -5.42 9.25
C GLU A 475 48.57 -6.55 10.28
N LYS A 476 47.48 -6.62 11.02
CA LYS A 476 47.19 -7.65 12.01
C LYS A 476 45.69 -7.91 12.07
N VAL A 477 45.31 -9.17 12.25
CA VAL A 477 43.94 -9.61 12.52
C VAL A 477 43.95 -10.24 13.91
N VAL A 478 43.01 -9.85 14.76
CA VAL A 478 42.82 -10.45 16.07
C VAL A 478 41.36 -10.85 16.18
N VAL A 479 41.12 -12.15 16.25
CA VAL A 479 39.78 -12.68 16.44
C VAL A 479 39.43 -12.59 17.91
N SER A 480 38.26 -12.02 18.21
CA SER A 480 37.78 -11.85 19.57
C SER A 480 36.28 -12.10 19.63
N ASN A 481 35.85 -12.94 20.58
CA ASN A 481 34.45 -13.27 20.82
C ASN A 481 33.70 -13.66 19.54
N PRO A 482 34.08 -14.75 18.84
CA PRO A 482 33.38 -15.18 17.63
C PRO A 482 31.90 -15.44 17.94
N ARG A 483 31.01 -14.84 17.14
CA ARG A 483 29.56 -14.98 17.30
C ARG A 483 28.92 -15.32 15.98
N ILE A 484 27.80 -16.03 16.05
CA ILE A 484 26.93 -16.23 14.89
C ILE A 484 26.33 -14.87 14.54
N LEU A 485 26.60 -14.38 13.33
CA LEU A 485 26.11 -13.08 12.86
C LEU A 485 24.60 -13.10 12.57
N PHE A 486 24.14 -14.18 11.93
CA PHE A 486 22.76 -14.36 11.49
C PHE A 486 22.28 -15.78 11.85
N PRO A 487 21.63 -15.95 13.01
CA PRO A 487 20.90 -17.17 13.31
C PRO A 487 19.80 -17.38 12.27
N LYS A 488 19.65 -18.60 11.74
CA LYS A 488 18.60 -18.88 10.75
C LYS A 488 17.23 -18.55 11.32
N LEU A 489 16.43 -17.89 10.50
CA LEU A 489 15.05 -17.58 10.80
C LEU A 489 14.16 -18.73 10.35
N GLU A 490 13.21 -19.10 11.20
CA GLU A 490 12.15 -20.03 10.82
C GLU A 490 10.95 -19.26 10.29
N PHE A 491 10.51 -19.59 9.08
CA PHE A 491 9.19 -19.19 8.61
C PHE A 491 8.21 -20.32 8.88
N LYS A 492 7.41 -20.17 9.94
CA LYS A 492 6.18 -20.95 10.07
C LYS A 492 5.11 -20.17 9.35
N LYS A 493 4.62 -20.73 8.24
CA LYS A 493 3.44 -20.20 7.55
C LYS A 493 2.32 -20.19 8.58
N GLN A 494 2.02 -19.01 9.13
CA GLN A 494 0.81 -18.85 9.91
C GLN A 494 -0.31 -19.12 8.91
N GLU A 495 -1.11 -20.15 9.17
CA GLU A 495 -2.43 -20.22 8.56
C GLU A 495 -3.08 -18.88 8.91
N LYS A 496 -3.25 -18.01 7.90
CA LYS A 496 -3.99 -16.76 8.09
C LYS A 496 -5.28 -17.21 8.77
N PRO A 497 -5.60 -16.73 10.00
CA PRO A 497 -6.91 -16.99 10.54
C PRO A 497 -7.90 -16.54 9.47
N GLU A 498 -8.75 -17.46 9.01
CA GLU A 498 -9.78 -17.10 8.03
C GLU A 498 -10.45 -15.82 8.53
N PRO A 499 -10.55 -14.77 7.68
CA PRO A 499 -11.12 -13.50 8.11
C PRO A 499 -12.44 -13.80 8.81
N LYS A 500 -12.56 -13.36 10.08
CA LYS A 500 -13.80 -13.56 10.83
C LYS A 500 -14.93 -12.95 10.00
N ALA A 501 -15.92 -13.77 9.64
CA ALA A 501 -17.05 -13.34 8.84
C ALA A 501 -17.62 -12.04 9.39
N ARG A 502 -17.72 -11.03 8.53
CA ARG A 502 -18.33 -9.75 8.88
C ARG A 502 -19.77 -10.03 9.34
N LYS A 503 -20.15 -9.50 10.51
CA LYS A 503 -21.56 -9.50 10.93
C LYS A 503 -22.36 -8.62 9.96
N ILE A 504 -23.33 -9.22 9.30
CA ILE A 504 -24.26 -8.57 8.38
C ILE A 504 -25.68 -8.78 8.87
N SER A 505 -26.51 -7.76 8.73
CA SER A 505 -27.96 -7.84 8.93
C SER A 505 -28.71 -7.54 7.62
N VAL A 506 -29.95 -8.03 7.55
CA VAL A 506 -30.87 -7.73 6.46
C VAL A 506 -32.05 -6.98 7.06
N VAL A 507 -32.23 -5.73 6.64
CA VAL A 507 -33.26 -4.82 7.14
C VAL A 507 -34.32 -4.65 6.06
N VAL A 508 -35.59 -4.74 6.44
CA VAL A 508 -36.71 -4.48 5.55
C VAL A 508 -37.42 -3.21 6.01
N ASP A 509 -37.44 -2.18 5.17
CA ASP A 509 -38.16 -0.96 5.47
C ASP A 509 -39.67 -1.22 5.56
N LEU A 510 -40.34 -0.51 6.46
CA LEU A 510 -41.80 -0.61 6.65
C LEU A 510 -42.57 -0.45 5.33
N GLN A 511 -42.14 0.50 4.49
CA GLN A 511 -42.76 0.72 3.18
C GLN A 511 -42.69 -0.49 2.25
N VAL A 512 -41.65 -1.32 2.37
CA VAL A 512 -41.52 -2.56 1.59
C VAL A 512 -42.38 -3.67 2.21
N SER A 513 -42.41 -3.77 3.54
CA SER A 513 -43.29 -4.70 4.26
C SER A 513 -44.77 -4.44 3.98
N ASP A 514 -45.18 -3.17 3.88
CA ASP A 514 -46.57 -2.74 3.58
C ASP A 514 -47.03 -3.15 2.17
N LEU A 515 -46.11 -3.44 1.25
CA LEU A 515 -46.45 -4.01 -0.06
C LEU A 515 -46.96 -5.45 0.08
N GLY A 516 -46.68 -6.10 1.21
CA GLY A 516 -46.96 -7.50 1.49
C GLY A 516 -45.79 -8.41 1.16
N LEU A 517 -44.56 -7.88 1.03
CA LEU A 517 -43.34 -8.68 0.85
C LEU A 517 -42.85 -9.19 2.21
N LYS A 518 -42.39 -10.44 2.22
CA LYS A 518 -41.87 -11.13 3.40
C LYS A 518 -40.47 -11.62 3.11
N ILE A 519 -39.50 -11.35 3.98
CA ILE A 519 -38.10 -11.71 3.77
C ILE A 519 -37.62 -12.59 4.92
N VAL A 520 -37.00 -13.72 4.60
CA VAL A 520 -36.20 -14.52 5.54
C VAL A 520 -34.79 -14.61 4.98
N SER A 521 -33.79 -14.36 5.81
CA SER A 521 -32.39 -14.32 5.37
C SER A 521 -31.50 -15.27 6.16
N GLY A 522 -30.39 -15.64 5.56
CA GLY A 522 -29.38 -16.48 6.19
C GLY A 522 -27.99 -16.16 5.67
N VAL A 523 -27.00 -16.62 6.42
CA VAL A 523 -25.59 -16.53 6.03
C VAL A 523 -24.97 -17.91 5.98
N VAL A 524 -24.05 -18.12 5.04
CA VAL A 524 -23.18 -19.29 5.02
C VAL A 524 -21.75 -18.81 4.98
N GLU A 525 -21.02 -19.08 6.07
CA GLU A 525 -19.66 -18.62 6.27
C GLU A 525 -18.66 -19.74 5.90
N ASN A 526 -17.50 -19.38 5.36
CA ASN A 526 -16.40 -20.30 5.01
C ASN A 526 -16.77 -21.31 3.92
N VAL A 527 -17.43 -20.84 2.86
CA VAL A 527 -17.77 -21.68 1.70
C VAL A 527 -16.58 -21.86 0.74
N SER A 528 -16.58 -22.98 0.04
CA SER A 528 -15.68 -23.32 -1.06
C SER A 528 -16.50 -23.56 -2.32
N ILE A 529 -16.67 -22.50 -3.11
CA ILE A 529 -17.53 -22.51 -4.29
C ILE A 529 -16.76 -23.05 -5.49
N LYS A 530 -17.38 -23.97 -6.21
CA LYS A 530 -16.84 -24.56 -7.44
C LYS A 530 -17.71 -24.21 -8.64
N LYS A 531 -17.15 -24.30 -9.83
CA LYS A 531 -17.89 -24.10 -11.08
C LYS A 531 -19.03 -25.11 -11.26
N LYS A 532 -18.85 -26.34 -10.76
CA LYS A 532 -19.78 -27.47 -10.94
C LYS A 532 -19.59 -28.52 -9.85
N HIS A 533 -20.64 -29.26 -9.52
CA HIS A 533 -20.57 -30.45 -8.65
C HIS A 533 -21.54 -31.53 -9.14
N GLU A 534 -21.05 -32.74 -9.42
CA GLU A 534 -21.85 -33.80 -10.06
C GLU A 534 -23.13 -34.16 -9.29
N GLY A 535 -23.06 -34.27 -7.96
CA GLY A 535 -24.23 -34.53 -7.13
C GLY A 535 -25.26 -33.39 -7.11
N LEU A 536 -24.84 -32.15 -7.37
CA LEU A 536 -25.74 -31.00 -7.47
C LEU A 536 -26.39 -30.95 -8.85
N GLU A 537 -25.69 -31.33 -9.92
CA GLU A 537 -26.29 -31.46 -11.25
C GLU A 537 -27.40 -32.51 -11.28
N LYS A 538 -27.17 -33.70 -10.70
CA LYS A 538 -28.21 -34.73 -10.57
C LYS A 538 -29.42 -34.23 -9.79
N LEU A 539 -29.19 -33.41 -8.76
CA LEU A 539 -30.26 -32.78 -8.00
C LEU A 539 -31.03 -31.76 -8.86
N LYS A 540 -30.34 -30.92 -9.64
CA LYS A 540 -30.95 -29.96 -10.55
C LYS A 540 -31.83 -30.63 -11.61
N GLU A 541 -31.34 -31.69 -12.25
CA GLU A 541 -32.09 -32.47 -13.24
C GLU A 541 -33.36 -33.06 -12.63
N ARG A 542 -33.23 -33.68 -11.45
CA ARG A 542 -34.37 -34.25 -10.73
C ARG A 542 -35.39 -33.18 -10.35
N THR A 543 -34.95 -32.08 -9.74
CA THR A 543 -35.84 -30.99 -9.32
C THR A 543 -36.53 -30.35 -10.53
N ALA A 544 -35.84 -30.15 -11.64
CA ALA A 544 -36.46 -29.65 -12.87
C ALA A 544 -37.57 -30.58 -13.37
N GLY A 545 -37.32 -31.89 -13.43
CA GLY A 545 -38.33 -32.88 -13.84
C GLY A 545 -39.52 -32.97 -12.88
N GLU A 546 -39.27 -32.98 -11.56
CA GLU A 546 -40.31 -33.04 -10.53
C GLU A 546 -41.17 -31.77 -10.46
N THR A 547 -40.58 -30.60 -10.74
CA THR A 547 -41.29 -29.31 -10.63
C THR A 547 -42.05 -28.95 -11.91
N LEU A 548 -41.69 -29.52 -13.07
CA LEU A 548 -42.31 -29.19 -14.36
C LEU A 548 -43.86 -29.30 -14.35
N PRO A 549 -44.48 -30.36 -13.78
CA PRO A 549 -45.94 -30.44 -13.67
C PRO A 549 -46.56 -29.38 -12.76
N ALA A 550 -45.83 -28.91 -11.74
CA ALA A 550 -46.29 -27.83 -10.87
C ALA A 550 -46.20 -26.46 -11.57
N ILE A 551 -45.32 -26.29 -12.56
CA ILE A 551 -45.20 -25.06 -13.35
C ILE A 551 -46.30 -25.00 -14.42
N SER A 552 -46.57 -26.11 -15.12
CA SER A 552 -47.47 -26.14 -16.28
C SER A 552 -48.85 -26.75 -16.03
N GLY A 553 -49.11 -27.32 -14.84
CA GLY A 553 -50.31 -28.10 -14.52
C GLY A 553 -51.35 -27.40 -13.63
N SER A 554 -52.30 -28.17 -13.11
CA SER A 554 -53.47 -27.68 -12.34
C SER A 554 -53.63 -28.30 -10.94
N GLY A 555 -52.61 -29.02 -10.47
CA GLY A 555 -52.58 -29.66 -9.14
C GLY A 555 -52.44 -28.68 -7.96
N LYS A 556 -52.45 -29.21 -6.73
CA LYS A 556 -52.37 -28.40 -5.49
C LYS A 556 -51.12 -27.50 -5.45
N GLU A 557 -49.97 -28.04 -5.83
CA GLU A 557 -48.69 -27.30 -5.87
C GLU A 557 -48.70 -26.21 -6.96
N ALA A 558 -49.28 -26.51 -8.14
CA ALA A 558 -49.46 -25.53 -9.21
C ALA A 558 -50.36 -24.37 -8.78
N LYS A 559 -51.45 -24.65 -8.05
CA LYS A 559 -52.34 -23.62 -7.48
C LYS A 559 -51.61 -22.74 -6.47
N THR A 560 -50.81 -23.32 -5.59
CA THR A 560 -49.99 -22.56 -4.62
C THR A 560 -48.99 -21.64 -5.35
N ARG A 561 -48.26 -22.14 -6.35
CA ARG A 561 -47.35 -21.32 -7.17
C ARG A 561 -48.08 -20.19 -7.89
N GLN A 562 -49.25 -20.46 -8.47
CA GLN A 562 -50.06 -19.44 -9.15
C GLN A 562 -50.51 -18.32 -8.21
N LEU A 563 -50.87 -18.66 -6.96
CA LEU A 563 -51.20 -17.67 -5.93
C LEU A 563 -49.98 -16.82 -5.56
N ILE A 564 -48.82 -17.44 -5.32
CA ILE A 564 -47.57 -16.73 -5.04
C ILE A 564 -47.20 -15.81 -6.21
N ARG A 565 -47.28 -16.30 -7.46
CA ARG A 565 -47.03 -15.51 -8.67
C ARG A 565 -47.95 -14.29 -8.76
N LYS A 566 -49.25 -14.49 -8.51
CA LYS A 566 -50.24 -13.40 -8.46
C LYS A 566 -49.90 -12.39 -7.37
N GLY A 567 -49.39 -12.84 -6.22
CA GLY A 567 -48.93 -11.98 -5.14
C GLY A 567 -47.81 -11.01 -5.56
N TYR A 568 -46.80 -11.48 -6.31
CA TYR A 568 -45.77 -10.59 -6.87
C TYR A 568 -46.33 -9.64 -7.92
N PHE A 569 -47.22 -10.13 -8.79
CA PHE A 569 -47.90 -9.28 -9.77
C PHE A 569 -48.68 -8.13 -9.10
N ASP A 570 -49.37 -8.41 -7.99
CA ASP A 570 -50.08 -7.40 -7.23
C ASP A 570 -49.14 -6.36 -6.60
N VAL A 571 -47.94 -6.77 -6.17
CA VAL A 571 -46.89 -5.84 -5.70
C VAL A 571 -46.43 -4.93 -6.84
N TYR A 572 -46.08 -5.47 -8.02
CA TYR A 572 -45.67 -4.63 -9.15
C TYR A 572 -46.78 -3.68 -9.60
N LYS A 573 -48.03 -4.14 -9.57
CA LYS A 573 -49.21 -3.31 -9.88
C LYS A 573 -49.34 -2.15 -8.90
N LYS A 574 -49.16 -2.37 -7.59
CA LYS A 574 -49.15 -1.30 -6.57
C LYS A 574 -48.04 -0.28 -6.82
N LEU A 575 -46.88 -0.73 -7.29
CA LEU A 575 -45.73 0.14 -7.61
C LEU A 575 -45.79 0.78 -9.00
N ASN A 576 -46.85 0.55 -9.77
CA ASN A 576 -46.98 1.00 -11.16
C ASN A 576 -45.80 0.57 -12.05
N VAL A 577 -45.22 -0.60 -11.77
CA VAL A 577 -44.13 -1.21 -12.55
C VAL A 577 -44.75 -2.09 -13.64
N LYS A 578 -44.39 -1.85 -14.90
CA LYS A 578 -44.89 -2.60 -16.07
C LYS A 578 -43.77 -3.42 -16.69
N ASN A 579 -44.11 -4.58 -17.25
CA ASN A 579 -43.20 -5.45 -18.01
C ASN A 579 -41.98 -5.93 -17.20
N VAL A 580 -42.16 -6.31 -15.94
CA VAL A 580 -41.13 -6.95 -15.12
C VAL A 580 -41.55 -8.38 -14.80
N THR A 581 -40.62 -9.31 -14.96
CA THR A 581 -40.70 -10.68 -14.47
C THR A 581 -39.75 -10.84 -13.30
N ASN A 582 -40.16 -11.53 -12.24
CA ASN A 582 -39.24 -11.87 -11.15
C ASN A 582 -38.27 -12.98 -11.59
N SER A 583 -37.20 -13.14 -10.80
CA SER A 583 -36.19 -14.19 -11.00
C SER A 583 -36.76 -15.61 -11.07
N VAL A 584 -37.82 -15.94 -10.32
CA VAL A 584 -38.39 -17.29 -10.33
C VAL A 584 -39.26 -17.58 -11.56
N GLU A 585 -39.97 -16.59 -12.10
CA GLU A 585 -40.68 -16.70 -13.38
C GLU A 585 -39.69 -16.89 -14.54
N ASN A 586 -38.57 -16.16 -14.53
CA ASN A 586 -37.50 -16.35 -15.50
C ASN A 586 -36.91 -17.78 -15.42
N LEU A 587 -36.83 -18.34 -14.22
CA LEU A 587 -36.36 -19.71 -13.99
C LEU A 587 -37.39 -20.76 -14.47
N ASP A 588 -38.67 -20.53 -14.23
CA ASP A 588 -39.77 -21.36 -14.72
C ASP A 588 -39.81 -21.39 -16.25
N GLU A 589 -39.70 -20.24 -16.91
CA GLU A 589 -39.64 -20.15 -18.38
C GLU A 589 -38.43 -20.88 -18.95
N LEU A 590 -37.27 -20.74 -18.29
CA LEU A 590 -36.07 -21.46 -18.69
C LEU A 590 -36.28 -22.97 -18.61
N VAL A 591 -36.78 -23.48 -17.49
CA VAL A 591 -37.01 -24.93 -17.27
C VAL A 591 -38.10 -25.47 -18.20
N MET A 592 -39.17 -24.72 -18.46
CA MET A 592 -40.17 -25.12 -19.46
C MET A 592 -39.58 -25.23 -20.87
N ARG A 593 -38.61 -24.38 -21.22
CA ARG A 593 -37.99 -24.37 -22.54
C ARG A 593 -36.87 -25.40 -22.69
N SER A 594 -36.00 -25.55 -21.69
CA SER A 594 -34.77 -26.36 -21.77
C SER A 594 -34.88 -27.70 -21.03
N GLY A 595 -35.88 -27.87 -20.16
CA GLY A 595 -35.98 -28.99 -19.23
C GLY A 595 -34.93 -28.98 -18.11
N GLN A 596 -34.11 -27.92 -18.00
CA GLN A 596 -32.93 -27.90 -17.12
C GLN A 596 -32.70 -26.54 -16.46
N LEU A 597 -32.20 -26.57 -15.23
CA LEU A 597 -31.70 -25.38 -14.52
C LEU A 597 -30.37 -24.87 -15.11
N PRO A 598 -30.05 -23.58 -15.01
CA PRO A 598 -28.79 -23.03 -15.49
C PRO A 598 -27.60 -23.58 -14.69
N GLN A 599 -26.40 -23.58 -15.29
CA GLN A 599 -25.15 -23.94 -14.61
C GLN A 599 -24.30 -22.68 -14.41
N ILE A 600 -24.20 -22.20 -13.18
CA ILE A 600 -23.47 -20.97 -12.82
C ILE A 600 -22.28 -21.30 -11.91
N ASN A 601 -22.55 -21.72 -10.68
CA ASN A 601 -21.59 -22.23 -9.71
C ASN A 601 -22.34 -22.95 -8.58
N THR A 602 -21.64 -23.70 -7.73
CA THR A 602 -22.28 -24.57 -6.73
C THR A 602 -23.18 -23.84 -5.73
N ALA A 603 -22.89 -22.59 -5.37
CA ALA A 603 -23.74 -21.83 -4.46
C ALA A 603 -24.98 -21.29 -5.16
N VAL A 604 -24.80 -20.72 -6.36
CA VAL A 604 -25.91 -20.19 -7.17
C VAL A 604 -26.89 -21.27 -7.58
N ASP A 605 -26.34 -22.39 -8.03
CA ASP A 605 -27.10 -23.54 -8.48
C ASP A 605 -27.89 -24.18 -7.31
N ALA A 606 -27.31 -24.23 -6.12
CA ALA A 606 -27.97 -24.75 -4.92
C ALA A 606 -29.20 -23.93 -4.54
N TYR A 607 -29.11 -22.59 -4.54
CA TYR A 607 -30.28 -21.78 -4.21
C TYR A 607 -31.31 -21.74 -5.36
N ASN A 608 -30.87 -21.86 -6.63
CA ASN A 608 -31.78 -21.97 -7.76
C ASN A 608 -32.62 -23.25 -7.72
N VAL A 609 -32.07 -24.37 -7.22
CA VAL A 609 -32.86 -25.59 -6.94
C VAL A 609 -34.01 -25.29 -5.99
N VAL A 610 -33.74 -24.56 -4.91
CA VAL A 610 -34.76 -24.22 -3.90
C VAL A 610 -35.76 -23.19 -4.43
N SER A 611 -35.28 -22.17 -5.15
CA SER A 611 -36.12 -21.16 -5.80
C SER A 611 -37.11 -21.81 -6.78
N LEU A 612 -36.61 -22.71 -7.64
CA LEU A 612 -37.45 -23.48 -8.56
C LEU A 612 -38.45 -24.34 -7.80
N LYS A 613 -38.00 -25.14 -6.82
CA LYS A 613 -38.85 -26.07 -6.07
C LYS A 613 -40.04 -25.38 -5.40
N TYR A 614 -39.82 -24.24 -4.75
CA TYR A 614 -40.85 -23.57 -3.94
C TYR A 614 -41.55 -22.41 -4.65
N GLY A 615 -41.03 -21.91 -5.76
CA GLY A 615 -41.64 -20.80 -6.49
C GLY A 615 -41.42 -19.46 -5.80
N LEU A 616 -40.26 -19.32 -5.16
CA LEU A 616 -39.88 -18.16 -4.38
C LEU A 616 -38.67 -17.47 -4.97
N VAL A 617 -38.66 -16.14 -4.86
CA VAL A 617 -37.52 -15.31 -5.24
C VAL A 617 -36.39 -15.52 -4.24
N VAL A 618 -35.17 -15.74 -4.75
CA VAL A 618 -33.97 -15.86 -3.93
C VAL A 618 -32.87 -14.95 -4.47
N GLY A 619 -32.26 -14.18 -3.59
CA GLY A 619 -31.06 -13.40 -3.88
C GLY A 619 -29.90 -13.84 -2.99
N CYS A 620 -28.68 -13.77 -3.52
CA CYS A 620 -27.46 -14.16 -2.80
C CYS A 620 -26.30 -13.23 -3.16
N HIS A 621 -25.56 -12.79 -2.16
CA HIS A 621 -24.51 -11.78 -2.28
C HIS A 621 -23.24 -12.21 -1.55
N ASP A 622 -22.09 -11.83 -2.10
CA ASP A 622 -20.79 -11.94 -1.46
C ASP A 622 -20.67 -10.92 -0.32
N ILE A 623 -20.66 -11.37 0.93
CA ILE A 623 -20.61 -10.52 2.12
C ILE A 623 -19.37 -9.62 2.10
N ASP A 624 -18.24 -10.11 1.57
CA ASP A 624 -16.98 -9.37 1.54
C ASP A 624 -17.01 -8.19 0.56
N ARG A 625 -18.02 -8.15 -0.31
CA ARG A 625 -18.26 -7.10 -1.30
C ARG A 625 -19.41 -6.17 -0.96
N VAL A 626 -20.24 -6.53 0.03
CA VAL A 626 -21.34 -5.68 0.51
C VAL A 626 -20.80 -4.57 1.40
N GLN A 627 -21.20 -3.32 1.16
CA GLN A 627 -20.85 -2.20 2.04
C GLN A 627 -21.94 -1.96 3.08
N GLY A 628 -21.74 -2.34 4.34
CA GLY A 628 -22.74 -2.10 5.40
C GLY A 628 -23.67 -3.30 5.57
N ASP A 629 -24.95 -3.03 5.78
CA ASP A 629 -26.03 -4.01 5.85
C ASP A 629 -26.82 -4.03 4.54
N LEU A 630 -27.56 -5.12 4.29
CA LEU A 630 -28.52 -5.15 3.20
C LEU A 630 -29.83 -4.53 3.65
N ARG A 631 -30.36 -3.61 2.86
CA ARG A 631 -31.61 -2.91 3.15
C ARG A 631 -32.56 -3.04 1.98
N PHE A 632 -33.75 -3.60 2.23
CA PHE A 632 -34.87 -3.53 1.30
C PHE A 632 -35.57 -2.19 1.51
N ALA A 633 -35.53 -1.31 0.50
CA ALA A 633 -36.12 0.02 0.57
C ALA A 633 -36.83 0.42 -0.72
N ILE A 634 -37.64 1.47 -0.64
CA ILE A 634 -38.21 2.14 -1.81
C ILE A 634 -37.21 3.16 -2.36
N THR A 635 -37.00 3.13 -3.67
CA THR A 635 -36.09 4.03 -4.38
C THR A 635 -36.61 5.47 -4.36
N SER A 636 -35.71 6.42 -4.14
CA SER A 636 -36.01 7.86 -4.14
C SER A 636 -35.95 8.49 -5.54
N GLY A 637 -35.39 7.77 -6.52
CA GLY A 637 -35.14 8.25 -7.88
C GLY A 637 -33.79 8.93 -8.07
N LYS A 638 -32.99 9.05 -7.01
CA LYS A 638 -31.61 9.56 -7.05
C LYS A 638 -30.58 8.44 -7.27
N GLU A 639 -31.00 7.20 -7.07
CA GLU A 639 -30.15 6.04 -7.18
C GLU A 639 -29.80 5.74 -8.64
N ARG A 640 -28.64 5.10 -8.80
CA ARG A 640 -28.20 4.59 -10.10
C ARG A 640 -27.81 3.13 -9.96
N PHE A 641 -28.00 2.38 -11.04
CA PHE A 641 -27.81 0.93 -11.03
C PHE A 641 -27.16 0.45 -12.33
N VAL A 642 -26.14 -0.41 -12.21
CA VAL A 642 -25.54 -1.15 -13.33
C VAL A 642 -26.00 -2.60 -13.21
N PRO A 643 -26.87 -3.09 -14.12
CA PRO A 643 -27.27 -4.49 -14.13
C PRO A 643 -26.10 -5.43 -14.37
N LEU A 644 -26.18 -6.65 -13.84
CA LEU A 644 -25.20 -7.71 -14.06
C LEU A 644 -24.88 -7.90 -15.55
N GLY A 645 -23.60 -7.83 -15.92
CA GLY A 645 -23.16 -7.99 -17.30
C GLY A 645 -23.28 -6.74 -18.17
N GLU A 646 -23.83 -5.65 -17.65
CA GLU A 646 -23.87 -4.34 -18.31
C GLU A 646 -22.74 -3.43 -17.83
N ARG A 647 -22.41 -2.40 -18.62
CA ARG A 647 -21.36 -1.41 -18.28
C ARG A 647 -21.90 -0.01 -18.04
N GLN A 648 -23.18 0.22 -18.34
CA GLN A 648 -23.77 1.55 -18.30
C GLN A 648 -24.56 1.77 -17.02
N LEU A 649 -24.24 2.86 -16.33
CA LEU A 649 -24.95 3.31 -15.15
C LEU A 649 -26.31 3.90 -15.56
N LYS A 650 -27.41 3.26 -15.14
CA LYS A 650 -28.77 3.68 -15.49
C LYS A 650 -29.45 4.38 -14.30
N PRO A 651 -30.21 5.46 -14.52
CA PRO A 651 -31.04 6.05 -13.48
C PRO A 651 -32.15 5.08 -13.08
N VAL A 652 -32.45 5.02 -11.79
CA VAL A 652 -33.55 4.23 -11.25
C VAL A 652 -34.73 5.14 -10.96
N LYS A 653 -35.95 4.69 -11.29
CA LYS A 653 -37.16 5.47 -11.04
C LYS A 653 -37.47 5.50 -9.55
N ALA A 654 -38.02 6.60 -9.06
CA ALA A 654 -38.57 6.68 -7.71
C ALA A 654 -39.80 5.76 -7.57
N GLY A 655 -39.97 5.15 -6.40
CA GLY A 655 -41.15 4.34 -6.08
C GLY A 655 -41.06 2.87 -6.47
N GLU A 656 -39.89 2.36 -6.86
CA GLU A 656 -39.63 0.93 -7.00
C GLU A 656 -39.05 0.38 -5.69
N PHE A 657 -39.17 -0.91 -5.39
CA PHE A 657 -38.36 -1.49 -4.31
C PHE A 657 -37.01 -1.98 -4.83
N ALA A 658 -35.99 -1.94 -3.98
CA ALA A 658 -34.66 -2.46 -4.29
C ALA A 658 -33.98 -2.96 -3.01
N VAL A 659 -32.97 -3.79 -3.20
CA VAL A 659 -32.00 -4.16 -2.16
C VAL A 659 -30.79 -3.26 -2.32
N LEU A 660 -30.43 -2.54 -1.27
CA LEU A 660 -29.31 -1.62 -1.23
C LEU A 660 -28.30 -2.08 -0.19
N ASP A 661 -27.04 -1.72 -0.43
CA ASP A 661 -26.06 -1.58 0.63
C ASP A 661 -25.85 -0.08 0.94
N ALA A 662 -24.92 0.26 1.82
CA ALA A 662 -24.61 1.64 2.22
C ALA A 662 -24.10 2.53 1.08
N SER A 663 -23.73 1.94 -0.06
CA SER A 663 -23.12 2.63 -1.19
C SER A 663 -23.97 2.64 -2.46
N GLN A 664 -24.76 1.58 -2.71
CA GLN A 664 -25.42 1.37 -4.00
C GLN A 664 -26.60 0.40 -3.92
N ILE A 665 -27.38 0.33 -5.01
CA ILE A 665 -28.33 -0.76 -5.25
C ILE A 665 -27.56 -2.03 -5.62
N VAL A 666 -27.81 -3.12 -4.88
CA VAL A 666 -27.20 -4.43 -5.14
C VAL A 666 -28.13 -5.38 -5.89
N CYS A 667 -29.44 -5.20 -5.77
CA CYS A 667 -30.46 -5.88 -6.55
C CYS A 667 -31.65 -4.93 -6.77
N ARG A 668 -32.08 -4.75 -8.02
CA ARG A 668 -33.22 -3.91 -8.35
C ARG A 668 -34.46 -4.79 -8.52
N LEU A 669 -35.54 -4.42 -7.82
CA LEU A 669 -36.73 -5.26 -7.64
C LEU A 669 -36.27 -6.64 -7.13
N ASP A 670 -36.48 -7.69 -7.92
CA ASP A 670 -36.18 -9.09 -7.63
C ASP A 670 -35.68 -9.86 -8.86
N GLU A 671 -35.08 -9.14 -9.81
CA GLU A 671 -34.68 -9.68 -11.11
C GLU A 671 -33.20 -9.44 -11.42
N LYS A 672 -32.68 -8.24 -11.18
CA LYS A 672 -31.36 -7.83 -11.68
C LYS A 672 -30.43 -7.47 -10.54
N GLN A 673 -29.45 -8.33 -10.29
CA GLN A 673 -28.32 -8.10 -9.36
C GLN A 673 -27.24 -7.22 -10.02
N CYS A 674 -26.37 -6.59 -9.24
CA CYS A 674 -25.16 -5.91 -9.74
C CYS A 674 -23.94 -6.85 -9.82
N ASP A 675 -22.94 -6.48 -10.63
CA ASP A 675 -21.66 -7.22 -10.71
C ASP A 675 -20.80 -7.12 -9.43
N ALA A 676 -20.99 -6.06 -8.64
CA ALA A 676 -20.14 -5.74 -7.49
C ALA A 676 -20.25 -6.79 -6.37
N THR A 677 -21.47 -7.29 -6.12
CA THR A 677 -21.75 -8.23 -5.01
C THR A 677 -22.05 -9.66 -5.49
N LYS A 678 -21.82 -9.94 -6.78
CA LYS A 678 -22.12 -11.26 -7.35
C LYS A 678 -21.29 -12.37 -6.70
N VAL A 679 -21.91 -13.53 -6.52
CA VAL A 679 -21.26 -14.72 -6.00
C VAL A 679 -20.33 -15.33 -7.05
N LYS A 680 -19.05 -15.50 -6.70
CA LYS A 680 -18.00 -16.08 -7.56
C LYS A 680 -17.34 -17.26 -6.87
N GLU A 681 -16.50 -17.99 -7.60
CA GLU A 681 -15.66 -19.08 -7.04
C GLU A 681 -14.74 -18.60 -5.90
N ALA A 682 -14.35 -17.32 -5.93
CA ALA A 682 -13.53 -16.70 -4.88
C ALA A 682 -14.32 -16.29 -3.61
N THR A 683 -15.66 -16.27 -3.66
CA THR A 683 -16.51 -15.84 -2.54
C THR A 683 -16.39 -16.82 -1.38
N LYS A 684 -16.23 -16.31 -0.16
CA LYS A 684 -16.04 -17.10 1.08
C LYS A 684 -17.18 -16.99 2.07
N HIS A 685 -17.93 -15.90 2.04
CA HIS A 685 -19.04 -15.66 2.94
C HIS A 685 -20.25 -15.19 2.14
N LEU A 686 -21.38 -15.89 2.29
CA LEU A 686 -22.61 -15.64 1.55
C LEU A 686 -23.66 -15.07 2.49
N VAL A 687 -24.37 -14.04 2.05
CA VAL A 687 -25.67 -13.67 2.59
C VAL A 687 -26.72 -13.96 1.52
N PHE A 688 -27.77 -14.67 1.88
CA PHE A 688 -28.90 -14.91 1.01
C PHE A 688 -30.19 -14.47 1.67
N TYR A 689 -31.19 -14.19 0.86
CA TYR A 689 -32.55 -13.94 1.29
C TYR A 689 -33.54 -14.69 0.41
N VAL A 690 -34.61 -15.16 1.04
CA VAL A 690 -35.79 -15.72 0.40
C VAL A 690 -36.90 -14.69 0.54
N GLN A 691 -37.39 -14.21 -0.59
CA GLN A 691 -38.48 -13.27 -0.66
C GLN A 691 -39.77 -14.03 -0.98
N GLY A 692 -40.79 -13.85 -0.16
CA GLY A 692 -42.16 -14.25 -0.41
C GLY A 692 -43.08 -13.04 -0.47
N ASN A 693 -44.38 -13.30 -0.55
CA ASN A 693 -45.41 -12.27 -0.48
C ASN A 693 -46.55 -12.69 0.46
N ARG A 694 -47.66 -11.94 0.46
CA ARG A 694 -48.83 -12.21 1.30
C ARG A 694 -49.41 -13.62 1.16
N GLU A 695 -49.27 -14.25 0.00
CA GLU A 695 -49.74 -15.62 -0.26
C GLU A 695 -48.72 -16.68 0.20
N THR A 696 -47.54 -16.26 0.65
CA THR A 696 -46.49 -17.14 1.16
C THR A 696 -46.61 -17.27 2.69
N SER A 697 -46.74 -18.50 3.18
CA SER A 697 -46.69 -18.77 4.62
C SER A 697 -45.27 -18.60 5.17
N ASP A 698 -45.17 -18.18 6.43
CA ASP A 698 -43.88 -17.98 7.09
C ASP A 698 -43.14 -19.32 7.26
N GLU A 699 -43.88 -20.41 7.47
CA GLU A 699 -43.35 -21.78 7.49
C GLU A 699 -42.68 -22.15 6.16
N LEU A 700 -43.30 -21.82 5.02
CA LEU A 700 -42.73 -22.10 3.70
C LEU A 700 -41.47 -21.28 3.45
N LEU A 701 -41.45 -20.01 3.85
CA LEU A 701 -40.26 -19.14 3.75
C LEU A 701 -39.11 -19.65 4.59
N GLN A 702 -39.40 -20.02 5.84
CA GLN A 702 -38.41 -20.54 6.76
C GLN A 702 -37.84 -21.88 6.28
N LYS A 703 -38.70 -22.75 5.76
CA LYS A 703 -38.30 -24.03 5.17
C LYS A 703 -37.40 -23.84 3.96
N ALA A 704 -37.75 -22.93 3.05
CA ALA A 704 -36.92 -22.62 1.89
C ALA A 704 -35.56 -22.04 2.29
N ALA A 705 -35.53 -21.12 3.26
CA ALA A 705 -34.28 -20.53 3.75
C ALA A 705 -33.35 -21.58 4.39
N ASN A 706 -33.90 -22.49 5.21
CA ASN A 706 -33.13 -23.58 5.80
C ASN A 706 -32.60 -24.55 4.73
N GLU A 707 -33.43 -24.92 3.74
CA GLU A 707 -33.00 -25.82 2.67
C GLU A 707 -31.89 -25.20 1.80
N ILE A 708 -31.89 -23.87 1.57
CA ILE A 708 -30.76 -23.18 0.91
C ILE A 708 -29.50 -23.32 1.75
N GLY A 709 -29.57 -23.01 3.04
CA GLY A 709 -28.44 -23.11 3.96
C GLY A 709 -27.84 -24.52 3.99
N GLU A 710 -28.69 -25.54 4.05
CA GLU A 710 -28.30 -26.96 4.02
C GLU A 710 -27.67 -27.38 2.70
N LEU A 711 -28.27 -27.03 1.55
CA LEU A 711 -27.75 -27.39 0.24
C LEU A 711 -26.44 -26.68 -0.08
N VAL A 712 -26.33 -25.38 0.24
CA VAL A 712 -25.08 -24.63 0.09
C VAL A 712 -24.00 -25.24 0.99
N THR A 713 -24.31 -25.55 2.25
CA THR A 713 -23.37 -26.21 3.16
C THR A 713 -22.96 -27.59 2.65
N LYS A 714 -23.89 -28.38 2.12
CA LYS A 714 -23.63 -29.72 1.59
C LYS A 714 -22.69 -29.71 0.38
N PHE A 715 -22.87 -28.76 -0.54
CA PHE A 715 -22.13 -28.74 -1.81
C PHE A 715 -20.94 -27.78 -1.84
N CYS A 716 -20.89 -26.81 -0.94
CA CYS A 716 -19.83 -25.81 -0.84
C CYS A 716 -19.07 -25.89 0.49
N GLY A 717 -19.51 -26.67 1.48
CA GLY A 717 -18.99 -26.61 2.84
C GLY A 717 -19.46 -25.35 3.59
N GLY A 718 -18.82 -25.05 4.73
CA GLY A 718 -19.08 -23.85 5.52
C GLY A 718 -20.04 -24.06 6.70
N LYS A 719 -20.47 -22.95 7.32
CA LYS A 719 -21.37 -22.92 8.46
C LYS A 719 -22.57 -22.03 8.17
N PHE A 720 -23.75 -22.65 8.13
CA PHE A 720 -25.02 -21.95 7.93
C PHE A 720 -25.58 -21.41 9.25
N ARG A 721 -26.09 -20.19 9.20
CA ARG A 721 -26.84 -19.51 10.26
C ARG A 721 -28.01 -18.76 9.62
N LEU A 722 -29.21 -18.94 10.16
CA LEU A 722 -30.33 -18.07 9.85
C LEU A 722 -30.18 -16.71 10.57
N LEU A 723 -30.61 -15.61 9.95
CA LEU A 723 -30.54 -14.26 10.51
C LEU A 723 -31.82 -13.84 11.22
#